data_AF-A0A7C4IIR7-F1
#
_entry.id   AF-A0A7C4IIR7-F1
#
_cell.length_a   1.000
_cell.length_b   1.000
_cell.length_c   1.000
_cell.angle_alpha   90.00
_cell.angle_beta   90.00
_cell.angle_gamma   90.00
#
_symmetry.space_group_name_H-M   'P 1'
#
loop_
_entity.id
_entity.type
_entity.pdbx_description
1 polymer ?
#
loop_
_entity_poly.entity_id
_entity_poly.type
_entity_poly.pdbx_seq_one_letter_code
_entity_poly.pdbx_strand_id
1 'polypeptide(L)'
;MLVGEAGGPNPDASNGGADGAEKAGSTSHQAAADPHALVVHAPDKRADGDEPDADGSDGKCPLPVDGTIRMGCMHAPRHTFQTFLNPDLADLLDVPILPPDTVIEAVGETTVSIVDADTHTWSEPPSPEVLESYIATIQPQPDAAWISHGAGLKLIYIGPYHRDRALAAAFALPSSFSIEMLGRTRHPRSTSTAHPGRKCGKVRFRRNKVRKQFLFHSVGRLTAELRQQALRQLDMQDGQRYDHDRCPIDAAADTTAKDCVAVLEAGIYCHRCAGHGVRYRPHLPAAFLPFRLLVNSDTTTLDRLADDRVHWSHARLELRHHHPNIGQEILREAYRKTLEARWEAGDPRIPLVFDLNLDFVWGDGLWLDDRRFKPTKVDNDAASGLPYVLMVRENEDEEKYAVPNPVLRSKAKNRTPSGYTPIRPFRGISFRPNDGYIPLQVEPLPRHKIELLADPMPLSQALAALQGPFPRLDDRYLMACLAAGICADAALGQPPGLAGTGTSGSGKEQTIRLGASFVGDDVVKLTLNDSEEAFMRQLGVAITAGHRFLAFDEFGKTRSLGEKLKSILQISTYVTWRPLYVNRLVRTPVHAAFFYPCVRFPDFLTSSAEFLRRTRRVHLHRRVPNWSETSGGDTCAWRDRTSENAFIANSILTHVWRLCHEHGFRFL
;
A
#
# COMPACT_ATOMS: atom_id res chain seq x y z
N MET A 1 4.14 -28.77 58.74
CA MET A 1 4.70 -29.22 60.02
C MET A 1 6.09 -28.63 60.14
N LEU A 2 6.26 -27.75 61.15
CA LEU A 2 7.49 -27.21 61.78
C LEU A 2 8.46 -26.42 60.87
N VAL A 3 8.49 -25.07 60.87
CA VAL A 3 8.89 -24.07 61.92
C VAL A 3 10.41 -24.09 62.16
N GLY A 4 11.20 -23.02 62.21
CA GLY A 4 11.06 -21.54 62.20
C GLY A 4 12.49 -20.96 62.00
N GLU A 5 12.89 -19.71 62.23
CA GLU A 5 12.29 -18.41 62.53
C GLU A 5 13.44 -17.37 62.57
N ALA A 6 13.09 -16.11 62.85
CA ALA A 6 13.90 -14.90 63.11
C ALA A 6 14.26 -14.02 61.89
N GLY A 7 13.88 -12.73 61.80
CA GLY A 7 13.13 -11.86 62.71
C GLY A 7 13.61 -10.39 62.60
N GLY A 8 12.78 -9.53 61.99
CA GLY A 8 12.55 -8.07 62.20
C GLY A 8 13.72 -7.06 62.36
N PRO A 9 13.44 -5.74 62.50
CA PRO A 9 12.14 -5.07 62.57
C PRO A 9 11.95 -3.85 61.63
N ASN A 10 10.69 -3.47 61.43
CA ASN A 10 10.20 -2.11 61.13
C ASN A 10 9.55 -1.61 62.44
N PRO A 11 9.52 -0.32 62.81
CA PRO A 11 8.48 0.57 62.29
C PRO A 11 8.79 2.08 62.34
N ASP A 12 7.99 2.91 61.64
CA ASP A 12 7.40 4.10 62.26
C ASP A 12 6.16 4.55 61.49
N ALA A 13 5.09 4.77 62.25
CA ALA A 13 3.81 5.32 61.86
C ALA A 13 3.38 6.33 62.94
N SER A 14 2.80 7.46 62.55
CA SER A 14 1.97 8.41 63.34
C SER A 14 1.90 9.73 62.55
N ASN A 15 0.87 10.57 62.52
CA ASN A 15 -0.48 10.73 63.08
C ASN A 15 -1.16 11.72 62.07
N GLY A 16 -2.47 11.85 61.85
CA GLY A 16 -3.62 11.77 62.73
C GLY A 16 -4.39 13.10 62.71
N GLY A 17 -5.65 13.07 62.23
CA GLY A 17 -6.76 13.98 62.55
C GLY A 17 -6.86 15.32 61.80
N ALA A 18 -8.02 15.99 61.70
CA ALA A 18 -9.46 15.67 61.77
C ALA A 18 -10.19 17.02 61.53
N ASP A 19 -11.38 16.97 60.90
CA ASP A 19 -12.50 17.93 60.92
C ASP A 19 -12.26 19.40 60.50
N GLY A 20 -13.13 20.12 59.77
CA GLY A 20 -14.48 19.92 59.29
C GLY A 20 -15.05 21.31 58.94
N ALA A 21 -15.73 21.47 57.80
CA ALA A 21 -16.67 22.57 57.56
C ALA A 21 -17.51 22.29 56.30
N GLU A 22 -18.78 21.97 56.54
CA GLU A 22 -19.87 21.88 55.59
C GLU A 22 -20.09 23.19 54.82
N LYS A 23 -20.48 23.09 53.53
CA LYS A 23 -21.77 23.62 53.05
C LYS A 23 -22.05 23.26 51.59
N ALA A 24 -23.21 22.60 51.40
CA ALA A 24 -24.19 22.68 50.32
C ALA A 24 -23.72 22.53 48.85
N GLY A 25 -24.31 21.71 47.99
CA GLY A 25 -25.54 20.92 48.08
C GLY A 25 -25.91 20.34 46.70
N SER A 26 -26.97 19.54 46.71
CA SER A 26 -27.70 18.95 45.58
C SER A 26 -27.20 17.59 45.03
N THR A 27 -27.88 16.58 45.56
CA THR A 27 -28.17 15.26 45.03
C THR A 27 -28.72 15.27 43.59
N SER A 28 -28.35 14.27 42.77
CA SER A 28 -29.30 13.23 42.34
C SER A 28 -28.64 12.14 41.48
N HIS A 29 -29.02 10.90 41.78
CA HIS A 29 -28.79 9.70 40.98
C HIS A 29 -29.56 9.75 39.65
N GLN A 30 -28.95 9.27 38.56
CA GLN A 30 -29.60 8.54 37.46
C GLN A 30 -28.48 7.98 36.56
N ALA A 31 -28.27 6.66 36.56
CA ALA A 31 -28.91 5.67 35.71
C ALA A 31 -28.00 5.34 34.50
N ALA A 32 -27.63 4.06 34.41
CA ALA A 32 -26.81 3.50 33.36
C ALA A 32 -27.43 3.78 31.98
N ALA A 33 -26.64 4.39 31.10
CA ALA A 33 -26.98 4.55 29.69
C ALA A 33 -26.10 3.61 28.84
N ASP A 34 -26.79 2.84 28.01
CA ASP A 34 -26.34 1.85 27.04
C ASP A 34 -25.29 2.42 26.05
N PRO A 35 -24.13 1.75 25.83
CA PRO A 35 -23.10 2.23 24.90
C PRO A 35 -23.47 2.12 23.40
N HIS A 36 -24.69 1.69 23.05
CA HIS A 36 -25.16 1.54 21.67
C HIS A 36 -26.21 2.58 21.21
N ALA A 37 -26.50 3.61 22.00
CA ALA A 37 -27.40 4.67 21.56
C ALA A 37 -26.64 5.73 20.73
N LEU A 38 -26.96 5.80 19.43
CA LEU A 38 -26.62 6.91 18.53
C LEU A 38 -27.18 8.23 19.09
N VAL A 39 -26.35 9.00 19.78
CA VAL A 39 -26.65 10.40 20.08
C VAL A 39 -26.23 11.22 18.86
N VAL A 40 -27.20 11.54 18.02
CA VAL A 40 -27.07 12.51 16.95
C VAL A 40 -26.90 13.90 17.58
N HIS A 41 -25.66 14.37 17.72
CA HIS A 41 -25.42 15.76 18.11
C HIS A 41 -25.86 16.69 16.96
N ALA A 42 -26.83 17.55 17.26
CA ALA A 42 -27.20 18.70 16.44
C ALA A 42 -25.99 19.66 16.30
N PRO A 43 -25.86 20.38 15.18
CA PRO A 43 -24.63 21.09 14.84
C PRO A 43 -24.44 22.34 15.68
N ASP A 44 -23.21 22.51 16.21
CA ASP A 44 -22.72 23.81 16.64
C ASP A 44 -22.61 24.75 15.44
N LYS A 45 -23.33 25.86 15.52
CA LYS A 45 -23.28 26.96 14.57
C LYS A 45 -21.90 27.62 14.62
N ARG A 46 -21.08 27.39 13.58
CA ARG A 46 -20.24 28.45 13.01
C ARG A 46 -20.48 28.52 11.52
N ALA A 47 -20.98 29.68 11.13
CA ALA A 47 -21.38 30.05 9.79
C ALA A 47 -20.15 30.24 8.88
N ASP A 48 -20.30 29.88 7.62
CA ASP A 48 -19.99 30.76 6.48
C ASP A 48 -20.64 30.20 5.19
N GLY A 49 -21.83 30.75 4.88
CA GLY A 49 -22.19 31.30 3.57
C GLY A 49 -22.37 30.38 2.34
N ASP A 50 -23.61 29.91 2.18
CA ASP A 50 -24.43 29.83 0.95
C ASP A 50 -23.74 29.58 -0.42
N GLU A 51 -24.04 28.39 -0.98
CA GLU A 51 -24.09 28.15 -2.42
C GLU A 51 -25.56 28.12 -2.86
N PRO A 52 -25.98 28.91 -3.86
CA PRO A 52 -27.34 28.83 -4.38
C PRO A 52 -27.50 27.61 -5.30
N ASP A 53 -28.76 27.26 -5.47
CA ASP A 53 -29.31 26.10 -6.14
C ASP A 53 -28.78 25.84 -7.57
N ALA A 54 -28.78 24.55 -7.91
CA ALA A 54 -28.73 24.10 -9.29
C ALA A 54 -30.10 24.32 -9.94
N ASP A 55 -30.36 25.54 -10.41
CA ASP A 55 -31.57 25.82 -11.18
C ASP A 55 -31.48 25.21 -12.58
N GLY A 56 -32.52 24.46 -12.93
CA GLY A 56 -32.75 23.87 -14.25
C GLY A 56 -33.17 24.90 -15.29
N SER A 57 -32.32 25.88 -15.58
CA SER A 57 -32.52 26.81 -16.70
C SER A 57 -31.54 26.52 -17.84
N ASP A 58 -32.04 26.43 -19.07
CA ASP A 58 -31.32 26.27 -20.36
C ASP A 58 -30.34 27.42 -20.72
N GLY A 59 -29.89 28.22 -19.74
CA GLY A 59 -28.87 29.24 -19.94
C GLY A 59 -27.48 28.65 -19.74
N LYS A 60 -26.68 28.57 -20.82
CA LYS A 60 -25.25 28.22 -20.72
C LYS A 60 -24.57 29.17 -19.73
N CYS A 61 -24.17 28.64 -18.58
CA CYS A 61 -23.38 29.40 -17.62
C CYS A 61 -21.95 29.50 -18.14
N PRO A 62 -21.38 30.71 -18.26
CA PRO A 62 -20.07 30.86 -18.87
C PRO A 62 -18.97 30.21 -18.02
N LEU A 63 -18.07 29.49 -18.67
CA LEU A 63 -16.89 28.85 -18.11
C LEU A 63 -15.62 29.46 -18.75
N PRO A 64 -15.30 30.72 -18.43
CA PRO A 64 -14.18 31.42 -19.05
C PRO A 64 -12.85 30.78 -18.62
N VAL A 65 -12.03 30.44 -19.60
CA VAL A 65 -10.65 30.00 -19.39
C VAL A 65 -9.74 31.21 -19.51
N ASP A 66 -8.86 31.44 -18.54
CA ASP A 66 -7.79 32.43 -18.69
C ASP A 66 -6.60 31.77 -19.40
N GLY A 67 -6.29 32.21 -20.62
CA GLY A 67 -5.18 31.70 -21.43
C GLY A 67 -5.53 31.40 -22.89
N THR A 68 -4.75 30.50 -23.50
CA THR A 68 -4.87 30.13 -24.92
C THR A 68 -5.14 28.63 -25.05
N ILE A 69 -6.25 28.28 -25.70
CA ILE A 69 -6.55 26.90 -26.10
C ILE A 69 -6.40 26.77 -27.61
N ARG A 70 -5.79 25.67 -28.06
CA ARG A 70 -5.73 25.28 -29.46
C ARG A 70 -6.66 24.09 -29.71
N MET A 71 -7.29 24.07 -30.87
CA MET A 71 -8.12 22.95 -31.34
C MET A 71 -7.70 22.51 -32.74
N GLY A 72 -7.49 21.22 -32.93
CA GLY A 72 -7.08 20.65 -34.22
C GLY A 72 -6.97 19.12 -34.16
N CYS A 73 -6.74 18.49 -35.32
CA CYS A 73 -6.57 17.04 -35.39
C CYS A 73 -5.31 16.61 -34.63
N MET A 74 -5.41 15.55 -33.81
CA MET A 74 -4.35 15.11 -32.88
C MET A 74 -2.94 15.04 -33.50
N HIS A 75 -2.85 14.51 -34.73
CA HIS A 75 -1.59 14.28 -35.46
C HIS A 75 -1.24 15.39 -36.47
N ALA A 76 -2.04 16.45 -36.57
CA ALA A 76 -1.73 17.57 -37.45
C ALA A 76 -0.62 18.47 -36.85
N PRO A 77 0.16 19.17 -37.70
CA PRO A 77 1.12 20.16 -37.24
C PRO A 77 0.45 21.25 -36.39
N ARG A 78 1.07 21.66 -35.28
CA ARG A 78 0.45 22.63 -34.34
C ARG A 78 0.15 24.00 -34.93
N HIS A 79 0.82 24.39 -36.02
CA HIS A 79 0.53 25.65 -36.72
C HIS A 79 -0.80 25.62 -37.50
N THR A 80 -1.40 24.44 -37.72
CA THR A 80 -2.71 24.31 -38.37
C THR A 80 -3.88 24.33 -37.39
N PHE A 81 -3.61 24.42 -36.08
CA PHE A 81 -4.64 24.40 -35.06
C PHE A 81 -5.33 25.77 -34.98
N GLN A 82 -6.65 25.76 -34.86
CA GLN A 82 -7.40 26.97 -34.55
C GLN A 82 -7.07 27.38 -33.12
N THR A 83 -6.76 28.67 -32.93
CA THR A 83 -6.36 29.21 -31.62
C THR A 83 -7.50 30.06 -31.07
N PHE A 84 -7.82 29.85 -29.80
CA PHE A 84 -8.85 30.55 -29.06
C PHE A 84 -8.21 31.25 -27.86
N LEU A 85 -8.38 32.57 -27.78
CA LEU A 85 -7.91 33.38 -26.66
C LEU A 85 -9.07 33.58 -25.67
N ASN A 86 -8.82 33.25 -24.41
CA ASN A 86 -9.77 33.27 -23.32
C ASN A 86 -11.17 32.69 -23.67
N PRO A 87 -11.24 31.46 -24.23
CA PRO A 87 -12.50 30.90 -24.67
C PRO A 87 -13.44 30.59 -23.50
N ASP A 88 -14.72 30.54 -23.81
CA ASP A 88 -15.69 29.84 -22.97
C ASP A 88 -15.56 28.32 -23.20
N LEU A 89 -15.25 27.56 -22.14
CA LEU A 89 -15.07 26.11 -22.23
C LEU A 89 -16.36 25.39 -22.64
N ALA A 90 -17.53 25.87 -22.22
CA ALA A 90 -18.79 25.22 -22.57
C ALA A 90 -19.08 25.35 -24.07
N ASP A 91 -18.83 26.52 -24.65
CA ASP A 91 -18.98 26.73 -26.09
C ASP A 91 -17.94 25.96 -26.88
N LEU A 92 -16.70 25.91 -26.40
CA LEU A 92 -15.64 25.14 -27.04
C LEU A 92 -15.98 23.64 -27.08
N LEU A 93 -16.61 23.10 -26.03
CA LEU A 93 -16.96 21.67 -25.93
C LEU A 93 -18.28 21.30 -26.65
N ASP A 94 -19.06 22.28 -27.10
CA ASP A 94 -20.35 22.10 -27.76
C ASP A 94 -20.28 22.25 -29.29
N VAL A 95 -19.07 22.35 -29.85
CA VAL A 95 -18.87 22.44 -31.31
C VAL A 95 -19.45 21.19 -32.01
N PRO A 96 -20.39 21.35 -32.96
CA PRO A 96 -21.26 20.25 -33.39
C PRO A 96 -20.63 19.28 -34.39
N ILE A 97 -19.70 19.74 -35.23
CA ILE A 97 -19.06 18.91 -36.27
C ILE A 97 -17.56 19.15 -36.21
N LEU A 98 -16.81 18.08 -35.95
CA LEU A 98 -15.36 18.11 -35.87
C LEU A 98 -14.75 16.97 -36.68
N PRO A 99 -13.59 17.18 -37.30
CA PRO A 99 -12.82 16.09 -37.90
C PRO A 99 -12.51 14.99 -36.89
N PRO A 100 -12.33 13.73 -37.34
CA PRO A 100 -11.88 12.65 -36.48
C PRO A 100 -10.60 13.01 -35.73
N ASP A 101 -10.54 12.52 -34.50
CA ASP A 101 -9.44 12.73 -33.58
C ASP A 101 -9.07 14.18 -33.27
N THR A 102 -10.03 15.11 -33.33
CA THR A 102 -9.82 16.49 -32.86
C THR A 102 -9.54 16.53 -31.36
N VAL A 103 -8.54 17.32 -30.96
CA VAL A 103 -8.14 17.55 -29.56
C VAL A 103 -8.28 19.02 -29.20
N ILE A 104 -8.50 19.28 -27.92
CA ILE A 104 -8.28 20.58 -27.29
C ILE A 104 -6.97 20.53 -26.51
N GLU A 105 -6.16 21.59 -26.60
CA GLU A 105 -4.82 21.67 -26.02
C GLU A 105 -4.61 23.03 -25.36
N ALA A 106 -4.34 23.03 -24.06
CA ALA A 106 -3.93 24.20 -23.29
C ALA A 106 -2.47 24.56 -23.62
N VAL A 107 -2.19 25.85 -23.81
CA VAL A 107 -0.88 26.35 -24.24
C VAL A 107 -0.25 27.23 -23.16
N GLY A 108 1.02 27.01 -22.83
CA GLY A 108 1.76 27.87 -21.90
C GLY A 108 1.11 27.94 -20.52
N GLU A 109 0.95 29.15 -19.99
CA GLU A 109 0.39 29.43 -18.66
C GLU A 109 -1.15 29.42 -18.62
N THR A 110 -1.80 28.70 -19.54
CA THR A 110 -3.25 28.57 -19.55
C THR A 110 -3.74 27.91 -18.28
N THR A 111 -4.73 28.51 -17.63
CA THR A 111 -5.27 28.07 -16.33
C THR A 111 -6.20 26.87 -16.44
N VAL A 112 -5.73 25.80 -17.10
CA VAL A 112 -6.49 24.57 -17.35
C VAL A 112 -5.66 23.36 -16.94
N SER A 113 -6.28 22.43 -16.24
CA SER A 113 -5.71 21.10 -16.01
C SER A 113 -6.74 20.03 -16.33
N ILE A 114 -6.26 18.97 -16.99
CA ILE A 114 -7.08 17.85 -17.40
C ILE A 114 -6.61 16.63 -16.61
N VAL A 115 -7.49 16.03 -15.82
CA VAL A 115 -7.29 14.72 -15.24
C VAL A 115 -7.86 13.69 -16.21
N ASP A 116 -7.01 12.78 -16.63
CA ASP A 116 -7.37 11.66 -17.47
C ASP A 116 -7.32 10.38 -16.63
N ALA A 117 -8.46 9.71 -16.48
CA ALA A 117 -8.58 8.49 -15.68
C ALA A 117 -9.05 7.33 -16.56
N ASP A 118 -8.11 6.52 -17.02
CA ASP A 118 -8.38 5.40 -17.91
C ASP A 118 -8.66 4.10 -17.15
N THR A 119 -9.42 3.20 -17.78
CA THR A 119 -9.88 1.93 -17.21
C THR A 119 -9.22 0.72 -17.88
N HIS A 120 -8.11 0.92 -18.61
CA HIS A 120 -7.43 -0.14 -19.36
C HIS A 120 -6.85 -1.26 -18.48
N THR A 121 -6.66 -0.99 -17.19
CA THR A 121 -6.24 -1.95 -16.16
C THR A 121 -7.37 -2.85 -15.66
N TRP A 122 -8.62 -2.57 -16.04
CA TRP A 122 -9.78 -3.36 -15.63
C TRP A 122 -9.90 -4.61 -16.51
N SER A 123 -10.25 -5.74 -15.90
CA SER A 123 -10.47 -7.00 -16.64
C SER A 123 -11.63 -6.87 -17.63
N GLU A 124 -12.64 -6.10 -17.26
CA GLU A 124 -13.79 -5.77 -18.10
C GLU A 124 -14.07 -4.26 -18.03
N PRO A 125 -14.49 -3.63 -19.15
CA PRO A 125 -14.84 -2.22 -19.14
C PRO A 125 -15.99 -1.93 -18.15
N PRO A 126 -15.86 -0.94 -17.26
CA PRO A 126 -16.93 -0.59 -16.34
C PRO A 126 -18.17 -0.09 -17.09
N SER A 127 -19.34 -0.33 -16.50
CA SER A 127 -20.58 0.21 -17.04
C SER A 127 -20.59 1.74 -16.97
N PRO A 128 -21.31 2.43 -17.89
CA PRO A 128 -21.48 3.88 -17.81
C PRO A 128 -22.07 4.35 -16.47
N GLU A 129 -22.98 3.57 -15.87
CA GLU A 129 -23.58 3.87 -14.57
C GLU A 129 -22.53 3.97 -13.46
N VAL A 130 -21.55 3.05 -13.44
CA VAL A 130 -20.45 3.06 -12.47
C VAL A 130 -19.57 4.29 -12.68
N LEU A 131 -19.19 4.58 -13.92
CA LEU A 131 -18.38 5.77 -14.25
C LEU A 131 -19.08 7.08 -13.87
N GLU A 132 -20.39 7.16 -14.07
CA GLU A 132 -21.21 8.31 -13.68
C GLU A 132 -21.28 8.49 -12.16
N SER A 133 -21.28 7.39 -11.38
CA SER A 133 -21.17 7.47 -9.92
C SER A 133 -19.83 8.08 -9.50
N TYR A 134 -18.72 7.71 -10.13
CA TYR A 134 -17.42 8.32 -9.84
C TYR A 134 -17.40 9.80 -10.19
N ILE A 135 -17.87 10.21 -11.39
CA ILE A 135 -17.98 11.63 -11.73
C ILE A 135 -18.78 12.42 -10.69
N ALA A 136 -19.89 11.87 -10.19
CA ALA A 136 -20.74 12.53 -9.22
C ALA A 136 -20.07 12.68 -7.83
N THR A 137 -19.20 11.75 -7.44
CA THR A 137 -18.62 11.69 -6.09
C THR A 137 -17.25 12.36 -5.95
N ILE A 138 -16.53 12.61 -7.05
CA ILE A 138 -15.18 13.24 -7.02
C ILE A 138 -15.23 14.61 -6.35
N GLN A 139 -14.29 14.84 -5.43
CA GLN A 139 -14.09 16.13 -4.77
C GLN A 139 -12.64 16.59 -4.92
N PRO A 140 -12.39 17.85 -5.33
CA PRO A 140 -13.37 18.85 -5.76
C PRO A 140 -14.05 18.50 -7.09
N GLN A 141 -15.29 18.95 -7.27
CA GLN A 141 -16.03 18.74 -8.53
C GLN A 141 -15.30 19.40 -9.71
N PRO A 142 -15.22 18.72 -10.88
CA PRO A 142 -14.67 19.30 -12.09
C PRO A 142 -15.60 20.36 -12.68
N ASP A 143 -15.06 21.27 -13.49
CA ASP A 143 -15.81 22.30 -14.20
C ASP A 143 -16.49 21.73 -15.45
N ALA A 144 -15.83 20.77 -16.11
CA ALA A 144 -16.42 19.92 -17.13
C ALA A 144 -15.96 18.46 -16.97
N ALA A 145 -16.87 17.50 -17.15
CA ALA A 145 -16.53 16.07 -17.12
C ALA A 145 -17.34 15.24 -18.10
N TRP A 146 -16.74 14.17 -18.63
CA TRP A 146 -17.44 13.18 -19.48
C TRP A 146 -16.74 11.83 -19.48
N ILE A 147 -17.47 10.81 -19.94
CA ILE A 147 -16.94 9.47 -20.21
C ILE A 147 -16.33 9.45 -21.61
N SER A 148 -15.08 8.99 -21.73
CA SER A 148 -14.34 8.91 -22.99
C SER A 148 -14.80 7.74 -23.87
N HIS A 149 -14.37 7.73 -25.14
CA HIS A 149 -14.58 6.62 -26.08
C HIS A 149 -14.07 5.26 -25.55
N GLY A 150 -13.02 5.30 -24.74
CA GLY A 150 -12.38 4.12 -24.14
C GLY A 150 -13.00 3.70 -22.80
N ALA A 151 -14.13 4.28 -22.39
CA ALA A 151 -14.75 4.07 -21.07
C ALA A 151 -13.86 4.53 -19.89
N GLY A 152 -13.09 5.61 -20.08
CA GLY A 152 -12.39 6.35 -19.02
C GLY A 152 -13.10 7.66 -18.66
N LEU A 153 -12.60 8.40 -17.69
CA LEU A 153 -13.11 9.71 -17.29
C LEU A 153 -12.18 10.83 -17.77
N LYS A 154 -12.74 11.89 -18.34
CA LYS A 154 -12.03 13.14 -18.59
C LYS A 154 -12.60 14.20 -17.67
N LEU A 155 -11.76 14.83 -16.85
CA LEU A 155 -12.15 15.86 -15.89
C LEU A 155 -11.34 17.13 -16.17
N ILE A 156 -12.01 18.26 -16.40
CA ILE A 156 -11.36 19.54 -16.64
C ILE A 156 -11.58 20.45 -15.44
N TYR A 157 -10.48 21.06 -15.01
CA TYR A 157 -10.43 22.10 -13.98
C TYR A 157 -9.89 23.39 -14.60
N ILE A 158 -10.51 24.52 -14.29
CA ILE A 158 -10.16 25.85 -14.81
C ILE A 158 -9.97 26.87 -13.68
N GLY A 159 -9.37 28.02 -14.02
CA GLY A 159 -9.17 29.15 -13.11
C GLY A 159 -7.87 29.05 -12.30
N PRO A 160 -7.57 30.02 -11.42
CA PRO A 160 -6.25 30.16 -10.78
C PRO A 160 -5.80 28.95 -9.94
N TYR A 161 -6.74 28.17 -9.42
CA TYR A 161 -6.46 26.98 -8.60
C TYR A 161 -6.71 25.66 -9.35
N HIS A 162 -6.73 25.69 -10.69
CA HIS A 162 -7.03 24.53 -11.53
C HIS A 162 -6.12 23.33 -11.23
N ARG A 163 -4.82 23.58 -11.03
CA ARG A 163 -3.82 22.54 -10.80
C ARG A 163 -4.04 21.84 -9.46
N ASP A 164 -4.20 22.61 -8.39
CA ASP A 164 -4.45 22.10 -7.04
C ASP A 164 -5.77 21.31 -6.96
N ARG A 165 -6.83 21.80 -7.62
CA ARG A 165 -8.12 21.09 -7.71
C ARG A 165 -7.98 19.77 -8.48
N ALA A 166 -7.26 19.79 -9.61
CA ALA A 166 -7.03 18.60 -10.42
C ALA A 166 -6.18 17.55 -9.69
N LEU A 167 -5.13 17.98 -8.98
CA LEU A 167 -4.34 17.12 -8.09
C LEU A 167 -5.23 16.48 -7.02
N ALA A 168 -6.07 17.26 -6.34
CA ALA A 168 -6.95 16.73 -5.32
C ALA A 168 -7.94 15.70 -5.85
N ALA A 169 -8.49 15.94 -7.05
CA ALA A 169 -9.39 15.02 -7.72
C ALA A 169 -8.70 13.71 -8.16
N ALA A 170 -7.44 13.78 -8.62
CA ALA A 170 -6.66 12.60 -8.96
C ALA A 170 -6.53 11.64 -7.76
N PHE A 171 -6.36 12.18 -6.55
CA PHE A 171 -6.27 11.37 -5.33
C PHE A 171 -7.64 10.86 -4.82
N ALA A 172 -8.75 11.47 -5.25
CA ALA A 172 -10.11 11.05 -4.89
C ALA A 172 -10.60 9.83 -5.71
N LEU A 173 -10.05 9.64 -6.92
CA LEU A 173 -10.36 8.50 -7.78
C LEU A 173 -9.75 7.19 -7.23
N PRO A 174 -10.37 6.02 -7.48
CA PRO A 174 -9.88 4.75 -6.96
C PRO A 174 -8.62 4.24 -7.69
N SER A 175 -7.88 3.33 -7.05
CA SER A 175 -6.58 2.84 -7.56
C SER A 175 -6.71 1.95 -8.80
N SER A 176 -7.93 1.55 -9.14
CA SER A 176 -8.24 0.82 -10.36
C SER A 176 -8.17 1.68 -11.63
N PHE A 177 -8.33 3.00 -11.56
CA PHE A 177 -8.10 3.87 -12.72
C PHE A 177 -6.61 4.10 -12.91
N SER A 178 -6.10 4.14 -14.14
CA SER A 178 -4.79 4.76 -14.44
C SER A 178 -4.96 6.26 -14.58
N ILE A 179 -4.20 7.06 -13.84
CA ILE A 179 -4.42 8.51 -13.76
C ILE A 179 -3.23 9.29 -14.33
N GLU A 180 -3.54 10.17 -15.28
CA GLU A 180 -2.59 11.13 -15.85
C GLU A 180 -3.11 12.56 -15.72
N MET A 181 -2.18 13.52 -15.68
CA MET A 181 -2.48 14.94 -15.76
C MET A 181 -1.97 15.48 -17.09
N LEU A 182 -2.90 15.89 -17.95
CA LEU A 182 -2.61 16.26 -19.33
C LEU A 182 -2.88 17.75 -19.58
N GLY A 183 -2.13 18.31 -20.52
CA GLY A 183 -2.43 19.62 -21.11
C GLY A 183 -3.37 19.54 -22.33
N ARG A 184 -3.73 18.33 -22.77
CA ARG A 184 -4.61 18.12 -23.94
C ARG A 184 -5.51 16.91 -23.78
N THR A 185 -6.68 16.93 -24.43
CA THR A 185 -7.59 15.78 -24.48
C THR A 185 -8.37 15.76 -25.78
N ARG A 186 -8.87 14.57 -26.18
CA ARG A 186 -9.76 14.44 -27.34
C ARG A 186 -11.08 15.14 -27.04
N HIS A 187 -11.55 15.93 -28.01
CA HIS A 187 -12.83 16.62 -27.90
C HIS A 187 -13.99 15.61 -27.80
N PRO A 188 -14.97 15.78 -26.90
CA PRO A 188 -16.04 14.80 -26.67
C PRO A 188 -16.94 14.56 -27.88
N ARG A 189 -17.10 15.56 -28.76
CA ARG A 189 -17.87 15.47 -30.01
C ARG A 189 -17.08 14.90 -31.21
N SER A 190 -15.76 14.78 -31.09
CA SER A 190 -14.94 14.23 -32.17
C SER A 190 -15.01 12.70 -32.15
N THR A 191 -15.21 12.07 -33.30
CA THR A 191 -15.07 10.60 -33.41
C THR A 191 -13.62 10.18 -33.15
N SER A 192 -13.42 8.95 -32.67
CA SER A 192 -12.09 8.37 -32.49
C SER A 192 -11.78 7.30 -33.52
N THR A 193 -10.61 7.38 -34.16
CA THR A 193 -10.14 6.32 -35.08
C THR A 193 -9.69 5.07 -34.33
N ALA A 194 -9.16 5.21 -33.12
CA ALA A 194 -8.76 4.10 -32.25
C ALA A 194 -9.96 3.31 -31.68
N HIS A 195 -11.14 3.93 -31.63
CA HIS A 195 -12.38 3.30 -31.15
C HIS A 195 -13.54 3.54 -32.12
N PRO A 196 -13.52 2.92 -33.32
CA PRO A 196 -14.54 3.15 -34.34
C PRO A 196 -15.94 2.85 -33.83
N GLY A 197 -16.89 3.75 -34.12
CA GLY A 197 -18.31 3.59 -33.77
C GLY A 197 -18.67 3.86 -32.30
N ARG A 198 -17.69 3.96 -31.39
CA ARG A 198 -17.95 4.37 -30.00
C ARG A 198 -18.19 5.87 -29.92
N LYS A 199 -18.97 6.30 -28.93
CA LYS A 199 -19.24 7.72 -28.64
C LYS A 199 -18.86 8.03 -27.21
N CYS A 200 -18.43 9.25 -26.94
CA CYS A 200 -18.32 9.77 -25.58
C CYS A 200 -19.69 9.86 -24.90
N GLY A 201 -19.68 9.82 -23.57
CA GLY A 201 -20.83 10.18 -22.75
C GLY A 201 -21.18 11.67 -22.85
N LYS A 202 -22.31 12.05 -22.26
CA LYS A 202 -22.75 13.45 -22.18
C LYS A 202 -21.73 14.27 -21.39
N VAL A 203 -21.40 15.46 -21.88
CA VAL A 203 -20.59 16.43 -21.14
C VAL A 203 -21.42 17.03 -20.01
N ARG A 204 -20.91 16.94 -18.79
CA ARG A 204 -21.48 17.56 -17.59
C ARG A 204 -20.71 18.83 -17.29
N PHE A 205 -21.41 19.94 -17.25
CA PHE A 205 -20.87 21.22 -16.83
C PHE A 205 -21.29 21.50 -15.39
N ARG A 206 -20.39 22.08 -14.60
CA ARG A 206 -20.66 22.50 -13.23
C ARG A 206 -20.24 23.94 -13.06
N ARG A 207 -21.12 24.73 -12.45
CA ARG A 207 -20.80 26.10 -12.05
C ARG A 207 -20.05 26.07 -10.72
N ASN A 208 -18.72 26.00 -10.78
CA ASN A 208 -17.90 26.12 -9.58
C ASN A 208 -17.47 27.59 -9.37
N LYS A 209 -17.27 28.00 -8.11
CA LYS A 209 -16.66 29.30 -7.78
C LYS A 209 -15.15 29.23 -8.07
N VAL A 210 -14.75 29.16 -9.34
CA VAL A 210 -13.36 28.86 -9.79
C VAL A 210 -12.29 29.83 -9.27
N ARG A 211 -12.69 31.06 -8.91
CA ARG A 211 -11.82 32.08 -8.31
C ARG A 211 -11.77 32.04 -6.78
N LYS A 212 -12.64 31.27 -6.13
CA LYS A 212 -12.57 31.08 -4.67
C LYS A 212 -11.30 30.31 -4.36
N GLN A 213 -10.57 30.75 -3.33
CA GLN A 213 -9.36 30.08 -2.88
C GLN A 213 -9.65 28.61 -2.60
N PHE A 214 -8.84 27.74 -3.21
CA PHE A 214 -8.83 26.32 -2.89
C PHE A 214 -7.75 26.05 -1.86
N LEU A 215 -8.13 25.41 -0.75
CA LEU A 215 -7.19 24.98 0.28
C LEU A 215 -6.85 23.51 0.04
N PHE A 216 -5.57 23.23 -0.22
CA PHE A 216 -5.08 21.87 -0.46
C PHE A 216 -4.90 21.14 0.88
N HIS A 217 -6.01 20.76 1.51
CA HIS A 217 -6.04 20.05 2.78
C HIS A 217 -6.91 18.79 2.69
N SER A 218 -6.58 17.75 3.45
CA SER A 218 -7.37 16.52 3.48
C SER A 218 -7.57 15.90 2.10
N VAL A 219 -6.49 15.88 1.31
CA VAL A 219 -6.52 15.46 -0.08
C VAL A 219 -6.33 13.95 -0.19
N GLY A 220 -7.30 13.32 -0.86
CA GLY A 220 -7.26 11.90 -1.17
C GLY A 220 -8.15 11.06 -0.28
N ARG A 221 -7.74 9.82 -0.08
CA ARG A 221 -8.52 8.82 0.63
C ARG A 221 -8.18 8.86 2.11
N LEU A 222 -9.17 8.57 2.95
CA LEU A 222 -8.94 8.29 4.35
C LEU A 222 -7.93 7.14 4.50
N THR A 223 -7.25 7.10 5.65
CA THR A 223 -6.46 5.93 6.00
C THR A 223 -7.33 4.67 6.03
N ALA A 224 -6.70 3.50 5.80
CA ALA A 224 -7.41 2.23 5.75
C ALA A 224 -8.20 1.95 7.05
N GLU A 225 -7.65 2.35 8.19
CA GLU A 225 -8.26 2.18 9.52
C GLU A 225 -9.56 2.97 9.64
N LEU A 226 -9.54 4.23 9.22
CA LEU A 226 -10.70 5.12 9.24
C LEU A 226 -11.77 4.66 8.26
N ARG A 227 -11.38 4.22 7.05
CA ARG A 227 -12.33 3.60 6.11
C ARG A 227 -13.03 2.39 6.73
N GLN A 228 -12.25 1.47 7.29
CA GLN A 228 -12.79 0.26 7.90
C GLN A 228 -13.67 0.56 9.11
N GLN A 229 -13.35 1.60 9.87
CA GLN A 229 -14.24 2.10 10.93
C GLN A 229 -15.57 2.60 10.36
N ALA A 230 -15.56 3.40 9.29
CA ALA A 230 -16.78 3.91 8.66
C ALA A 230 -17.68 2.77 8.16
N LEU A 231 -17.09 1.75 7.52
CA LEU A 231 -17.81 0.58 7.03
C LEU A 231 -18.43 -0.24 8.17
N ARG A 232 -17.69 -0.45 9.27
CA ARG A 232 -18.23 -1.12 10.48
C ARG A 232 -19.39 -0.35 11.10
N GLN A 233 -19.34 0.98 11.12
CA GLN A 233 -20.44 1.81 11.64
C GLN A 233 -21.72 1.69 10.78
N LEU A 234 -21.58 1.41 9.49
CA LEU A 234 -22.71 1.20 8.56
C LEU A 234 -23.11 -0.28 8.41
N ASP A 235 -22.38 -1.20 9.02
CA ASP A 235 -22.48 -2.66 8.80
C ASP A 235 -22.34 -3.07 7.31
N MET A 236 -21.53 -2.33 6.55
CA MET A 236 -21.34 -2.53 5.11
C MET A 236 -19.96 -3.14 4.81
N GLN A 237 -19.86 -3.79 3.65
CA GLN A 237 -18.64 -4.39 3.14
C GLN A 237 -18.18 -3.69 1.86
N ASP A 238 -16.88 -3.65 1.66
CA ASP A 238 -16.28 -3.03 0.47
C ASP A 238 -16.76 -3.70 -0.83
N GLY A 239 -17.06 -2.87 -1.84
CA GLY A 239 -17.42 -3.33 -3.18
C GLY A 239 -18.81 -3.94 -3.32
N GLN A 240 -19.59 -4.05 -2.23
CA GLN A 240 -20.96 -4.55 -2.28
C GLN A 240 -21.96 -3.47 -2.72
N ARG A 241 -23.09 -3.91 -3.27
CA ARG A 241 -24.29 -3.10 -3.48
C ARG A 241 -25.36 -3.56 -2.49
N TYR A 242 -26.20 -2.62 -2.07
CA TYR A 242 -27.30 -2.86 -1.15
C TYR A 242 -28.59 -2.22 -1.66
N ASP A 243 -29.71 -2.73 -1.17
CA ASP A 243 -31.03 -2.14 -1.36
C ASP A 243 -31.13 -0.79 -0.62
N HIS A 244 -32.15 0.01 -0.96
CA HIS A 244 -32.31 1.35 -0.39
C HIS A 244 -32.63 1.37 1.10
N ASP A 245 -33.15 0.27 1.65
CA ASP A 245 -33.39 0.12 3.09
C ASP A 245 -32.12 0.32 3.93
N ARG A 246 -30.95 0.09 3.31
CA ARG A 246 -29.63 0.34 3.91
C ARG A 246 -29.05 1.72 3.57
N CYS A 247 -29.78 2.60 2.89
CA CYS A 247 -29.28 3.90 2.46
C CYS A 247 -29.15 4.88 3.64
N PRO A 248 -27.93 5.36 3.98
CA PRO A 248 -27.76 6.34 5.07
C PRO A 248 -28.12 7.78 4.65
N ILE A 249 -28.38 8.02 3.37
CA ILE A 249 -28.63 9.36 2.82
C ILE A 249 -30.08 9.79 3.00
N ASP A 250 -31.00 8.84 2.82
CA ASP A 250 -32.45 9.06 2.84
C ASP A 250 -33.14 7.87 3.52
N ALA A 251 -32.74 7.55 4.75
CA ALA A 251 -33.16 6.33 5.46
C ALA A 251 -34.68 6.24 5.68
N ALA A 252 -35.41 7.35 5.63
CA ALA A 252 -36.84 7.43 5.86
C ALA A 252 -37.68 7.20 4.59
N ALA A 253 -37.07 7.08 3.41
CA ALA A 253 -37.84 6.88 2.19
C ALA A 253 -38.48 5.50 2.13
N ASP A 254 -39.80 5.48 1.97
CA ASP A 254 -40.55 4.26 1.70
C ASP A 254 -40.36 3.85 0.24
N THR A 255 -39.48 2.88 -0.01
CA THR A 255 -39.13 2.44 -1.37
C THR A 255 -38.57 1.02 -1.40
N THR A 256 -38.84 0.32 -2.51
CA THR A 256 -38.35 -1.04 -2.76
C THR A 256 -37.20 -1.07 -3.77
N ALA A 257 -36.48 0.05 -3.95
CA ALA A 257 -35.38 0.14 -4.91
C ALA A 257 -34.23 -0.80 -4.49
N LYS A 258 -33.88 -1.74 -5.38
CA LYS A 258 -32.88 -2.78 -5.13
C LYS A 258 -31.49 -2.41 -5.65
N ASP A 259 -30.45 -2.92 -5.01
CA ASP A 259 -29.03 -2.78 -5.36
C ASP A 259 -28.60 -1.33 -5.68
N CYS A 260 -29.31 -0.34 -5.16
CA CYS A 260 -29.13 1.06 -5.54
C CYS A 260 -28.07 1.79 -4.71
N VAL A 261 -27.66 1.23 -3.58
CA VAL A 261 -26.65 1.79 -2.66
C VAL A 261 -25.31 1.12 -2.94
N ALA A 262 -24.37 1.84 -3.53
CA ALA A 262 -23.04 1.36 -3.85
C ALA A 262 -22.02 1.85 -2.82
N VAL A 263 -21.20 0.92 -2.32
CA VAL A 263 -20.04 1.24 -1.49
C VAL A 263 -18.85 1.56 -2.40
N LEU A 264 -18.53 2.85 -2.55
CA LEU A 264 -17.40 3.32 -3.36
C LEU A 264 -16.14 3.54 -2.50
N GLU A 265 -15.02 3.85 -3.15
CA GLU A 265 -13.77 4.09 -2.43
C GLU A 265 -13.77 5.42 -1.64
N ALA A 266 -14.53 6.43 -2.05
CA ALA A 266 -14.60 7.69 -1.31
C ALA A 266 -15.74 7.75 -0.27
N GLY A 267 -16.73 6.85 -0.37
CA GLY A 267 -17.93 6.88 0.45
C GLY A 267 -19.08 6.06 -0.12
N ILE A 268 -20.29 6.33 0.35
CA ILE A 268 -21.52 5.66 -0.09
C ILE A 268 -22.20 6.50 -1.18
N TYR A 269 -22.59 5.87 -2.29
CA TYR A 269 -23.35 6.49 -3.36
C TYR A 269 -24.70 5.79 -3.59
N CYS A 270 -25.81 6.54 -3.68
CA CYS A 270 -27.13 5.95 -3.92
C CYS A 270 -27.76 6.39 -5.26
N HIS A 271 -27.87 5.47 -6.22
CA HIS A 271 -28.43 5.74 -7.55
C HIS A 271 -29.87 6.27 -7.51
N ARG A 272 -30.67 5.82 -6.54
CA ARG A 272 -32.05 6.31 -6.35
C ARG A 272 -32.06 7.76 -5.84
N CYS A 273 -31.32 8.06 -4.76
CA CYS A 273 -31.17 9.43 -4.29
C CYS A 273 -30.65 10.36 -5.40
N ALA A 274 -29.84 9.83 -6.33
CA ALA A 274 -29.27 10.64 -7.41
C ALA A 274 -30.35 11.06 -8.40
N GLY A 275 -31.24 10.13 -8.76
CA GLY A 275 -32.41 10.40 -9.62
C GLY A 275 -33.40 11.39 -9.00
N HIS A 276 -33.49 11.45 -7.67
CA HIS A 276 -34.35 12.39 -6.94
C HIS A 276 -33.63 13.67 -6.47
N GLY A 277 -32.33 13.82 -6.73
CA GLY A 277 -31.56 14.97 -6.27
C GLY A 277 -31.39 15.08 -4.75
N VAL A 278 -31.60 14.00 -4.00
CA VAL A 278 -31.56 13.98 -2.53
C VAL A 278 -30.11 14.08 -2.05
N ARG A 279 -29.86 14.92 -1.03
CA ARG A 279 -28.54 15.18 -0.46
C ARG A 279 -28.51 14.82 1.01
N TYR A 280 -27.43 14.21 1.46
CA TYR A 280 -27.21 13.97 2.90
C TYR A 280 -27.02 15.29 3.67
N ARG A 281 -26.28 16.24 3.07
CA ARG A 281 -26.13 17.62 3.56
C ARG A 281 -26.18 18.59 2.37
N PRO A 282 -26.65 19.84 2.56
CA PRO A 282 -26.82 20.79 1.45
C PRO A 282 -25.57 21.02 0.60
N HIS A 283 -24.39 21.10 1.24
CA HIS A 283 -23.10 21.36 0.59
C HIS A 283 -22.45 20.13 -0.08
N LEU A 284 -23.04 18.93 0.06
CA LEU A 284 -22.54 17.72 -0.58
C LEU A 284 -23.20 17.50 -1.93
N PRO A 285 -22.55 16.76 -2.85
CA PRO A 285 -23.23 16.25 -4.03
C PRO A 285 -24.48 15.44 -3.67
N ALA A 286 -25.48 15.50 -4.54
CA ALA A 286 -26.61 14.59 -4.45
C ALA A 286 -26.14 13.14 -4.41
N ALA A 287 -26.85 12.33 -3.61
CA ALA A 287 -26.63 10.91 -3.46
C ALA A 287 -25.27 10.46 -2.94
N PHE A 288 -24.45 11.35 -2.38
CA PHE A 288 -23.14 10.98 -1.86
C PHE A 288 -22.99 11.27 -0.37
N LEU A 289 -22.51 10.25 0.36
CA LEU A 289 -22.06 10.35 1.75
C LEU A 289 -20.57 9.96 1.82
N PRO A 290 -19.64 10.92 1.97
CA PRO A 290 -18.23 10.62 2.11
C PRO A 290 -17.94 9.99 3.49
N PHE A 291 -17.03 9.01 3.54
CA PHE A 291 -16.71 8.29 4.78
C PHE A 291 -16.20 9.21 5.91
N ARG A 292 -15.52 10.30 5.55
CA ARG A 292 -14.96 11.26 6.51
C ARG A 292 -16.00 11.87 7.46
N LEU A 293 -17.24 12.01 7.00
CA LEU A 293 -18.35 12.50 7.81
C LEU A 293 -18.87 11.48 8.82
N LEU A 294 -18.65 10.19 8.59
CA LEU A 294 -19.06 9.12 9.51
C LEU A 294 -18.07 8.98 10.66
N VAL A 295 -16.78 9.01 10.35
CA VAL A 295 -15.71 8.88 11.35
C VAL A 295 -15.29 10.18 12.00
N ASN A 296 -15.84 11.32 11.56
CA ASN A 296 -15.50 12.66 12.03
C ASN A 296 -13.99 12.93 12.00
N SER A 297 -13.35 12.52 10.91
CA SER A 297 -11.91 12.68 10.67
C SER A 297 -11.67 12.81 9.17
N ASP A 298 -10.83 13.77 8.81
CA ASP A 298 -10.42 14.03 7.43
C ASP A 298 -8.96 13.63 7.17
N THR A 299 -8.35 12.84 8.05
CA THR A 299 -6.94 12.46 7.95
C THR A 299 -6.70 11.51 6.79
N THR A 300 -5.91 11.97 5.82
CA THR A 300 -5.46 11.17 4.67
C THR A 300 -4.02 10.67 4.88
N THR A 301 -3.57 9.74 4.02
CA THR A 301 -2.17 9.31 3.99
C THR A 301 -1.21 10.48 3.77
N LEU A 302 -1.58 11.45 2.92
CA LEU A 302 -0.79 12.66 2.68
C LEU A 302 -0.66 13.52 3.94
N ASP A 303 -1.76 13.77 4.65
CA ASP A 303 -1.74 14.59 5.88
C ASP A 303 -0.86 13.93 6.95
N ARG A 304 -1.01 12.60 7.13
CA ARG A 304 -0.23 11.82 8.10
C ARG A 304 1.28 11.91 7.81
N LEU A 305 1.68 11.83 6.54
CA LEU A 305 3.08 12.00 6.14
C LEU A 305 3.57 13.44 6.35
N ALA A 306 2.72 14.43 6.04
CA ALA A 306 3.04 15.85 6.13
C ALA A 306 3.16 16.34 7.59
N ASP A 307 2.36 15.81 8.50
CA ASP A 307 2.40 16.11 9.94
C ASP A 307 3.80 15.87 10.53
N ASP A 308 4.39 14.74 10.17
CA ASP A 308 5.73 14.35 10.58
C ASP A 308 6.81 14.72 9.56
N ARG A 309 6.50 15.45 8.47
CA ARG A 309 7.45 15.84 7.42
C ARG A 309 8.35 14.67 6.98
N VAL A 310 7.73 13.53 6.70
CA VAL A 310 8.44 12.32 6.27
C VAL A 310 9.23 12.63 5.00
N HIS A 311 10.52 12.31 4.98
CA HIS A 311 11.37 12.64 3.84
C HIS A 311 10.95 11.85 2.58
N TRP A 312 11.26 12.41 1.41
CA TRP A 312 10.70 11.97 0.13
C TRP A 312 11.04 10.52 -0.23
N SER A 313 12.25 10.05 0.05
CA SER A 313 12.66 8.67 -0.24
C SER A 313 11.72 7.64 0.40
N HIS A 314 11.28 7.89 1.64
CA HIS A 314 10.28 7.06 2.33
C HIS A 314 8.85 7.35 1.86
N ALA A 315 8.45 8.64 1.85
CA ALA A 315 7.09 9.04 1.50
C ALA A 315 6.70 8.57 0.08
N ARG A 316 7.62 8.59 -0.87
CA ARG A 316 7.45 8.06 -2.24
C ARG A 316 7.00 6.60 -2.24
N LEU A 317 7.64 5.75 -1.44
CA LEU A 317 7.36 4.31 -1.43
C LEU A 317 5.97 4.04 -0.84
N GLU A 318 5.61 4.74 0.22
CA GLU A 318 4.30 4.65 0.83
C GLU A 318 3.18 5.19 -0.08
N LEU A 319 3.38 6.38 -0.68
CA LEU A 319 2.40 6.96 -1.60
C LEU A 319 2.22 6.10 -2.85
N ARG A 320 3.29 5.51 -3.41
CA ARG A 320 3.18 4.56 -4.53
C ARG A 320 2.48 3.27 -4.14
N HIS A 321 2.59 2.83 -2.89
CA HIS A 321 1.87 1.64 -2.42
C HIS A 321 0.36 1.91 -2.34
N HIS A 322 -0.05 3.07 -1.80
CA HIS A 322 -1.47 3.42 -1.66
C HIS A 322 -2.11 3.97 -2.94
N HIS A 323 -1.32 4.60 -3.81
CA HIS A 323 -1.74 5.19 -5.07
C HIS A 323 -0.86 4.69 -6.23
N PRO A 324 -0.88 3.37 -6.53
CA PRO A 324 -0.02 2.77 -7.56
C PRO A 324 -0.33 3.27 -8.97
N ASN A 325 -1.49 3.89 -9.14
CA ASN A 325 -2.03 4.39 -10.38
C ASN A 325 -1.69 5.86 -10.69
N ILE A 326 -1.00 6.54 -9.79
CA ILE A 326 -0.62 7.95 -9.95
C ILE A 326 0.89 8.02 -10.18
N GLY A 327 1.29 8.75 -11.22
CA GLY A 327 2.70 8.96 -11.55
C GLY A 327 3.48 9.67 -10.43
N GLN A 328 4.78 9.35 -10.30
CA GLN A 328 5.62 9.86 -9.21
C GLN A 328 5.68 11.39 -9.14
N GLU A 329 5.70 12.08 -10.29
CA GLU A 329 5.72 13.55 -10.32
C GLU A 329 4.45 14.16 -9.72
N ILE A 330 3.28 13.57 -10.01
CA ILE A 330 2.00 13.98 -9.43
C ILE A 330 1.99 13.71 -7.92
N LEU A 331 2.49 12.55 -7.48
CA LEU A 331 2.63 12.23 -6.06
C LEU A 331 3.53 13.24 -5.33
N ARG A 332 4.65 13.62 -5.96
CA ARG A 332 5.62 14.57 -5.41
C ARG A 332 5.02 15.96 -5.28
N GLU A 333 4.31 16.41 -6.31
CA GLU A 333 3.63 17.72 -6.35
C GLU A 333 2.54 17.80 -5.28
N ALA A 334 1.67 16.79 -5.19
CA ALA A 334 0.61 16.74 -4.18
C ALA A 334 1.19 16.69 -2.76
N TYR A 335 2.27 15.94 -2.53
CA TYR A 335 2.92 15.89 -1.22
C TYR A 335 3.52 17.25 -0.83
N ARG A 336 4.17 17.94 -1.78
CA ARG A 336 4.66 19.31 -1.56
C ARG A 336 3.52 20.26 -1.21
N LYS A 337 2.42 20.23 -1.96
CA LYS A 337 1.24 21.08 -1.70
C LYS A 337 0.62 20.83 -0.33
N THR A 338 0.59 19.57 0.10
CA THR A 338 0.11 19.21 1.44
C THR A 338 1.02 19.79 2.53
N LEU A 339 2.35 19.71 2.35
CA LEU A 339 3.31 20.31 3.28
C LEU A 339 3.16 21.83 3.36
N GLU A 340 3.05 22.51 2.21
CA GLU A 340 2.86 23.96 2.12
C GLU A 340 1.55 24.41 2.80
N ALA A 341 0.48 23.64 2.65
CA ALA A 341 -0.80 23.91 3.31
C ALA A 341 -0.76 23.66 4.82
N ARG A 342 0.06 22.71 5.29
CA ARG A 342 0.15 22.32 6.71
C ARG A 342 1.12 23.18 7.52
N TRP A 343 2.22 23.63 6.89
CA TRP A 343 3.35 24.27 7.57
C TRP A 343 3.70 25.67 7.06
N GLU A 344 2.90 26.25 6.16
CA GLU A 344 3.19 27.47 5.39
C GLU A 344 4.22 27.23 4.27
N ALA A 345 4.02 27.85 3.11
CA ALA A 345 4.88 27.65 1.94
C ALA A 345 6.33 28.11 2.15
N GLY A 346 6.57 29.02 3.09
CA GLY A 346 7.89 29.55 3.44
C GLY A 346 8.66 28.74 4.49
N ASP A 347 8.14 27.59 4.95
CA ASP A 347 8.84 26.80 5.97
C ASP A 347 10.18 26.24 5.43
N PRO A 348 11.31 26.57 6.07
CA PRO A 348 12.65 26.20 5.58
C PRO A 348 12.91 24.69 5.60
N ARG A 349 12.04 23.89 6.24
CA ARG A 349 12.14 22.42 6.30
C ARG A 349 11.50 21.76 5.09
N ILE A 350 10.57 22.40 4.38
CA ILE A 350 9.88 21.82 3.22
C ILE A 350 10.86 21.44 2.10
N PRO A 351 11.82 22.29 1.68
CA PRO A 351 12.81 21.88 0.68
C PRO A 351 13.62 20.65 1.10
N LEU A 352 13.96 20.55 2.40
CA LEU A 352 14.75 19.44 2.97
C LEU A 352 14.00 18.10 2.97
N VAL A 353 12.65 18.13 2.95
CA VAL A 353 11.85 16.91 2.74
C VAL A 353 12.21 16.23 1.42
N PHE A 354 12.58 17.01 0.41
CA PHE A 354 12.90 16.51 -0.93
C PHE A 354 14.41 16.39 -1.19
N ASP A 355 15.24 16.40 -0.14
CA ASP A 355 16.67 16.15 -0.26
C ASP A 355 16.92 14.70 -0.74
N LEU A 356 17.57 14.58 -1.89
CA LEU A 356 17.87 13.30 -2.52
C LEU A 356 19.06 12.58 -1.88
N ASN A 357 19.79 13.23 -0.97
CA ASN A 357 20.90 12.63 -0.23
C ASN A 357 20.42 11.76 0.95
N LEU A 358 19.15 11.83 1.33
CA LEU A 358 18.54 10.95 2.33
C LEU A 358 18.13 9.63 1.65
N ASP A 359 19.12 8.78 1.37
CA ASP A 359 18.98 7.52 0.63
C ASP A 359 18.68 6.30 1.51
N PHE A 360 17.88 6.51 2.55
CA PHE A 360 17.51 5.47 3.52
C PHE A 360 16.04 5.56 3.92
N VAL A 361 15.44 4.45 4.29
CA VAL A 361 14.02 4.33 4.59
C VAL A 361 13.81 3.51 5.87
N TRP A 362 12.67 3.71 6.52
CA TRP A 362 12.38 3.01 7.77
C TRP A 362 11.82 1.60 7.49
N GLY A 363 12.57 0.57 7.85
CA GLY A 363 12.11 -0.81 7.86
C GLY A 363 11.49 -1.20 9.21
N ASP A 364 11.16 -2.48 9.38
CA ASP A 364 10.59 -3.02 10.62
C ASP A 364 11.61 -3.00 11.79
N GLY A 365 11.74 -1.84 12.44
CA GLY A 365 12.57 -1.63 13.63
C GLY A 365 13.98 -1.08 13.37
N LEU A 366 14.38 -0.89 12.11
CA LEU A 366 15.70 -0.39 11.71
C LEU A 366 15.66 0.41 10.40
N TRP A 367 16.73 1.15 10.12
CA TRP A 367 16.92 1.86 8.86
C TRP A 367 17.50 0.95 7.77
N LEU A 368 16.94 1.05 6.56
CA LEU A 368 17.35 0.33 5.37
C LEU A 368 17.86 1.33 4.32
N ASP A 369 18.79 0.93 3.45
CA ASP A 369 19.14 1.76 2.29
C ASP A 369 18.01 1.73 1.24
N ASP A 370 17.71 2.86 0.58
CA ASP A 370 16.63 3.03 -0.42
C ASP A 370 16.87 2.26 -1.72
N ARG A 371 18.07 1.73 -1.94
CA ARG A 371 18.44 1.06 -3.20
C ARG A 371 18.34 -0.47 -3.12
N ARG A 372 18.89 -1.04 -2.05
CA ARG A 372 19.03 -2.48 -1.83
C ARG A 372 18.19 -2.98 -0.66
N PHE A 373 17.60 -2.07 0.11
CA PHE A 373 16.77 -2.37 1.28
C PHE A 373 17.47 -3.28 2.30
N LYS A 374 18.78 -3.07 2.47
CA LYS A 374 19.60 -3.73 3.48
C LYS A 374 19.80 -2.81 4.68
N PRO A 375 20.02 -3.36 5.88
CA PRO A 375 20.32 -2.55 7.05
C PRO A 375 21.47 -1.56 6.79
N THR A 376 21.24 -0.28 7.09
CA THR A 376 22.22 0.80 6.85
C THR A 376 22.50 1.61 8.11
N LYS A 377 23.63 2.31 8.11
CA LYS A 377 24.03 3.22 9.20
C LYS A 377 23.36 4.58 8.99
N VAL A 378 22.64 5.05 10.00
CA VAL A 378 22.20 6.46 10.10
C VAL A 378 23.00 7.12 11.21
N ASP A 379 24.03 7.87 10.82
CA ASP A 379 24.86 8.62 11.77
C ASP A 379 24.22 9.97 12.15
N ASN A 380 25.00 10.82 12.83
CA ASN A 380 24.46 12.11 13.29
C ASN A 380 24.17 13.04 12.12
N ASP A 381 24.92 12.98 11.02
CA ASP A 381 24.76 13.90 9.91
C ASP A 381 23.52 13.51 9.11
N ALA A 382 23.39 12.22 8.77
CA ALA A 382 22.19 11.67 8.15
C ALA A 382 20.93 11.90 9.00
N ALA A 383 21.00 11.64 10.32
CA ALA A 383 19.86 11.89 11.21
C ALA A 383 19.54 13.38 11.39
N SER A 384 20.54 14.27 11.29
CA SER A 384 20.32 15.72 11.38
C SER A 384 19.68 16.28 10.12
N GLY A 385 19.84 15.62 8.97
CA GLY A 385 19.17 15.99 7.73
C GLY A 385 17.67 15.64 7.68
N LEU A 386 17.18 14.78 8.59
CA LEU A 386 15.79 14.36 8.60
C LEU A 386 14.85 15.55 8.95
N PRO A 387 13.87 15.91 8.10
CA PRO A 387 13.05 17.11 8.29
C PRO A 387 12.24 17.13 9.59
N TYR A 388 11.83 15.96 10.09
CA TYR A 388 11.09 15.85 11.35
C TYR A 388 11.97 16.11 12.59
N VAL A 389 13.30 15.97 12.45
CA VAL A 389 14.28 16.25 13.49
C VAL A 389 14.59 17.75 13.58
N LEU A 390 14.19 18.53 12.57
CA LEU A 390 14.50 19.96 12.48
C LEU A 390 13.47 20.83 13.23
N MET A 391 13.99 21.82 13.95
CA MET A 391 13.23 22.93 14.52
C MET A 391 13.48 24.17 13.67
N VAL A 392 12.46 25.02 13.55
CA VAL A 392 12.61 26.34 12.94
C VAL A 392 13.09 27.31 14.01
N ARG A 393 14.09 28.12 13.66
CA ARG A 393 14.54 29.28 14.41
C ARG A 393 14.46 30.50 13.51
N GLU A 394 14.52 31.65 14.14
CA GLU A 394 14.49 32.95 13.49
C GLU A 394 15.77 33.69 13.87
N ASN A 395 16.40 34.36 12.91
CA ASN A 395 17.59 35.17 13.17
C ASN A 395 17.18 36.63 13.50
N GLU A 396 18.17 37.51 13.67
CA GLU A 396 17.92 38.93 13.96
C GLU A 396 17.22 39.66 12.79
N ASP A 397 17.30 39.13 11.58
CA ASP A 397 16.68 39.66 10.35
C ASP A 397 15.29 39.05 10.05
N GLU A 398 14.67 38.39 11.03
CA GLU A 398 13.36 37.69 10.90
C GLU A 398 13.36 36.54 9.86
N GLU A 399 14.53 36.09 9.40
CA GLU A 399 14.67 34.98 8.47
C GLU A 399 14.55 33.63 9.22
N LYS A 400 13.58 32.82 8.79
CA LYS A 400 13.36 31.47 9.33
C LYS A 400 14.38 30.49 8.76
N TYR A 401 15.10 29.78 9.63
CA TYR A 401 16.05 28.73 9.26
C TYR A 401 15.86 27.45 10.09
N ALA A 402 16.30 26.32 9.56
CA ALA A 402 16.13 25.00 10.18
C ALA A 402 17.40 24.56 10.94
N VAL A 403 17.24 24.09 12.17
CA VAL A 403 18.34 23.53 13.00
C VAL A 403 17.98 22.16 13.59
N PRO A 404 18.94 21.23 13.72
CA PRO A 404 18.67 19.91 14.31
C PRO A 404 18.27 19.97 15.79
N ASN A 405 17.21 19.26 16.17
CA ASN A 405 16.88 18.98 17.56
C ASN A 405 17.67 17.75 18.05
N PRO A 406 18.57 17.87 19.05
CA PRO A 406 19.40 16.76 19.49
C PRO A 406 18.60 15.60 20.11
N VAL A 407 17.46 15.87 20.72
CA VAL A 407 16.59 14.85 21.33
C VAL A 407 15.87 14.05 20.23
N LEU A 408 15.26 14.73 19.26
CA LEU A 408 14.61 14.06 18.13
C LEU A 408 15.62 13.30 17.28
N ARG A 409 16.82 13.85 17.06
CA ARG A 409 17.92 13.16 16.38
C ARG A 409 18.31 11.87 17.08
N SER A 410 18.42 11.90 18.41
CA SER A 410 18.74 10.71 19.19
C SER A 410 17.61 9.67 19.10
N LYS A 411 16.34 10.11 19.13
CA LYS A 411 15.18 9.23 18.91
C LYS A 411 15.20 8.62 17.52
N ALA A 412 15.50 9.39 16.47
CA ALA A 412 15.57 8.93 15.09
C ALA A 412 16.50 7.73 14.89
N LYS A 413 17.63 7.73 15.59
CA LYS A 413 18.64 6.67 15.49
C LYS A 413 18.27 5.41 16.27
N ASN A 414 17.55 5.57 17.38
CA ASN A 414 17.41 4.52 18.40
C ASN A 414 15.96 4.05 18.61
N ARG A 415 14.97 4.71 18.01
CA ARG A 415 13.55 4.44 18.20
C ARG A 415 12.82 4.45 16.87
N THR A 416 11.58 3.97 16.88
CA THR A 416 10.69 4.10 15.73
C THR A 416 10.41 5.59 15.51
N PRO A 417 10.74 6.14 14.33
CA PRO A 417 10.48 7.53 14.02
C PRO A 417 8.97 7.76 13.82
N SER A 418 8.47 8.92 14.24
CA SER A 418 7.05 9.27 14.08
C SER A 418 6.69 9.44 12.62
N GLY A 419 5.51 8.97 12.21
CA GLY A 419 5.00 9.14 10.86
C GLY A 419 5.57 8.18 9.80
N TYR A 420 6.49 7.28 10.15
CA TYR A 420 7.04 6.31 9.20
C TYR A 420 6.30 4.98 9.30
N THR A 421 5.50 4.66 8.29
CA THR A 421 4.96 3.30 8.12
C THR A 421 6.13 2.39 7.72
N PRO A 422 6.41 1.29 8.47
CA PRO A 422 7.58 0.48 8.20
C PRO A 422 7.51 -0.26 6.86
N ILE A 423 8.62 -0.27 6.13
CA ILE A 423 8.77 -0.97 4.86
C ILE A 423 9.24 -2.40 5.11
N ARG A 424 8.61 -3.35 4.42
CA ARG A 424 8.98 -4.76 4.48
C ARG A 424 9.33 -5.29 3.09
N PRO A 425 10.63 -5.48 2.81
CA PRO A 425 11.09 -6.14 1.59
C PRO A 425 10.51 -7.54 1.41
N PHE A 426 10.20 -7.89 0.17
CA PHE A 426 9.91 -9.26 -0.26
C PHE A 426 10.47 -9.52 -1.66
N ARG A 427 10.72 -10.79 -1.98
CA ARG A 427 11.24 -11.22 -3.28
C ARG A 427 10.18 -11.99 -4.05
N GLY A 428 10.05 -11.73 -5.34
CA GLY A 428 9.09 -12.43 -6.19
C GLY A 428 7.63 -12.22 -5.78
N ILE A 429 6.91 -13.27 -5.39
CA ILE A 429 5.51 -13.18 -4.93
C ILE A 429 5.41 -13.20 -3.40
N SER A 430 4.51 -12.41 -2.81
CA SER A 430 4.20 -12.41 -1.37
C SER A 430 2.85 -13.06 -1.10
N PHE A 431 2.77 -13.85 -0.02
CA PHE A 431 1.54 -14.49 0.48
C PHE A 431 1.08 -13.91 1.82
N ARG A 432 1.71 -12.81 2.26
CA ARG A 432 1.43 -12.16 3.54
C ARG A 432 0.06 -11.47 3.51
N PRO A 433 -0.67 -11.47 4.65
CA PRO A 433 -1.80 -10.57 4.83
C PRO A 433 -1.31 -9.12 4.90
N ASN A 434 -2.21 -8.18 4.62
CA ASN A 434 -1.94 -6.77 4.88
C ASN A 434 -1.96 -6.53 6.40
N ASP A 435 -0.80 -6.25 6.99
CA ASP A 435 -0.59 -6.15 8.44
C ASP A 435 -0.12 -4.76 8.89
N GLY A 436 -0.39 -3.71 8.09
CA GLY A 436 -0.03 -2.33 8.41
C GLY A 436 1.41 -1.96 8.05
N TYR A 437 2.06 -2.76 7.20
CA TYR A 437 3.40 -2.52 6.66
C TYR A 437 3.30 -2.19 5.17
N ILE A 438 4.30 -1.51 4.63
CA ILE A 438 4.43 -1.29 3.19
C ILE A 438 5.22 -2.45 2.58
N PRO A 439 4.59 -3.42 1.89
CA PRO A 439 5.30 -4.48 1.20
C PRO A 439 6.03 -3.89 -0.01
N LEU A 440 7.32 -4.19 -0.12
CA LEU A 440 8.14 -3.70 -1.23
C LEU A 440 8.86 -4.85 -1.94
N GLN A 441 8.57 -5.02 -3.22
CA GLN A 441 9.27 -6.02 -4.03
C GLN A 441 10.69 -5.53 -4.32
N VAL A 442 11.70 -6.35 -4.00
CA VAL A 442 13.11 -5.99 -4.22
C VAL A 442 13.73 -6.72 -5.40
N GLU A 443 14.66 -6.04 -6.08
CA GLU A 443 15.41 -6.55 -7.23
C GLU A 443 16.33 -7.76 -6.89
N PRO A 444 16.67 -8.61 -7.88
CA PRO A 444 16.24 -8.54 -9.28
C PRO A 444 14.78 -8.97 -9.46
N LEU A 445 14.04 -8.25 -10.29
CA LEU A 445 12.71 -8.65 -10.71
C LEU A 445 12.79 -9.85 -11.66
N PRO A 446 11.86 -10.81 -11.54
CA PRO A 446 11.81 -11.98 -12.41
C PRO A 446 11.48 -11.54 -13.84
N ARG A 447 12.12 -12.16 -14.83
CA ARG A 447 11.90 -11.83 -16.25
C ARG A 447 10.48 -12.15 -16.70
N HIS A 448 9.91 -13.23 -16.17
CA HIS A 448 8.51 -13.60 -16.38
C HIS A 448 7.73 -13.48 -15.08
N LYS A 449 6.55 -12.85 -15.16
CA LYS A 449 5.68 -12.56 -14.01
C LYS A 449 5.45 -13.82 -13.14
N ILE A 450 5.49 -13.63 -11.83
CA ILE A 450 5.16 -14.65 -10.84
C ILE A 450 3.76 -14.38 -10.33
N GLU A 451 2.87 -15.33 -10.55
CA GLU A 451 1.48 -15.19 -10.16
C GLU A 451 0.84 -16.56 -9.93
N LEU A 452 -0.24 -16.54 -9.16
CA LEU A 452 -1.15 -17.67 -9.04
C LEU A 452 -2.08 -17.66 -10.25
N LEU A 453 -2.20 -18.79 -10.93
CA LEU A 453 -2.98 -18.90 -12.16
C LEU A 453 -4.44 -19.23 -11.85
N ALA A 454 -5.36 -18.60 -12.60
CA ALA A 454 -6.76 -19.01 -12.59
C ALA A 454 -6.92 -20.43 -13.15
N ASP A 455 -6.29 -20.69 -14.29
CA ASP A 455 -6.27 -21.98 -14.99
C ASP A 455 -4.83 -22.54 -15.10
N PRO A 456 -4.32 -23.20 -14.06
CA PRO A 456 -2.98 -23.80 -14.08
C PRO A 456 -2.95 -25.12 -14.88
N MET A 457 -1.82 -25.43 -15.50
CA MET A 457 -1.56 -26.77 -16.07
C MET A 457 -1.81 -27.86 -15.00
N PRO A 458 -2.41 -29.01 -15.35
CA PRO A 458 -2.56 -30.13 -14.42
C PRO A 458 -1.24 -30.51 -13.75
N LEU A 459 -1.25 -30.72 -12.43
CA LEU A 459 -0.04 -30.91 -11.63
C LEU A 459 0.85 -32.05 -12.16
N SER A 460 0.26 -33.19 -12.52
CA SER A 460 0.99 -34.34 -13.07
C SER A 460 1.71 -34.01 -14.38
N GLN A 461 1.07 -33.23 -15.25
CA GLN A 461 1.66 -32.78 -16.51
C GLN A 461 2.80 -31.78 -16.26
N ALA A 462 2.59 -30.83 -15.34
CA ALA A 462 3.61 -29.83 -15.00
C ALA A 462 4.85 -30.47 -14.38
N LEU A 463 4.68 -31.45 -13.48
CA LEU A 463 5.78 -32.22 -12.89
C LEU A 463 6.48 -33.10 -13.94
N ALA A 464 5.73 -33.73 -14.85
CA ALA A 464 6.30 -34.49 -15.96
C ALA A 464 7.17 -33.61 -16.87
N ALA A 465 6.76 -32.37 -17.13
CA ALA A 465 7.53 -31.42 -17.92
C ALA A 465 8.88 -31.04 -17.28
N LEU A 466 9.02 -31.14 -15.94
CA LEU A 466 10.30 -30.93 -15.26
C LEU A 466 11.29 -32.08 -15.44
N GLN A 467 10.84 -33.29 -15.81
CA GLN A 467 11.73 -34.46 -15.91
C GLN A 467 12.70 -34.39 -17.10
N GLY A 468 12.40 -33.58 -18.12
CA GLY A 468 13.34 -33.27 -19.21
C GLY A 468 14.53 -32.45 -18.72
N PRO A 469 14.33 -31.21 -18.24
CA PRO A 469 15.41 -30.35 -17.75
C PRO A 469 16.03 -30.84 -16.44
N PHE A 470 15.26 -31.49 -15.57
CA PHE A 470 15.69 -32.01 -14.27
C PHE A 470 15.41 -33.52 -14.13
N PRO A 471 16.14 -34.39 -14.86
CA PRO A 471 15.89 -35.82 -14.80
C PRO A 471 16.07 -36.36 -13.38
N ARG A 472 15.12 -37.21 -12.95
CA ARG A 472 15.07 -37.84 -11.62
C ARG A 472 14.88 -36.84 -10.48
N LEU A 473 14.31 -35.68 -10.76
CA LEU A 473 13.80 -34.77 -9.73
C LEU A 473 12.79 -35.53 -8.85
N ASP A 474 12.92 -35.35 -7.53
CA ASP A 474 11.94 -35.85 -6.57
C ASP A 474 10.83 -34.80 -6.42
N ASP A 475 9.68 -35.08 -7.04
CA ASP A 475 8.55 -34.15 -7.08
C ASP A 475 8.05 -33.79 -5.67
N ARG A 476 8.06 -34.76 -4.74
CA ARG A 476 7.61 -34.53 -3.36
C ARG A 476 8.55 -33.58 -2.64
N TYR A 477 9.86 -33.73 -2.85
CA TYR A 477 10.84 -32.83 -2.25
C TYR A 477 10.75 -31.41 -2.82
N LEU A 478 10.54 -31.25 -4.14
CA LEU A 478 10.29 -29.93 -4.73
C LEU A 478 9.03 -29.28 -4.14
N MET A 479 7.90 -30.01 -4.13
CA MET A 479 6.65 -29.50 -3.57
C MET A 479 6.78 -29.15 -2.08
N ALA A 480 7.50 -29.97 -1.30
CA ALA A 480 7.79 -29.67 0.11
C ALA A 480 8.64 -28.40 0.28
N CYS A 481 9.62 -28.16 -0.61
CA CYS A 481 10.40 -26.93 -0.58
C CYS A 481 9.55 -25.69 -0.86
N LEU A 482 8.67 -25.77 -1.86
CA LEU A 482 7.72 -24.71 -2.18
C LEU A 482 6.75 -24.45 -1.02
N ALA A 483 6.15 -25.51 -0.48
CA ALA A 483 5.21 -25.42 0.63
C ALA A 483 5.86 -24.79 1.87
N ALA A 484 7.11 -25.15 2.17
CA ALA A 484 7.86 -24.54 3.26
C ALA A 484 8.00 -23.01 3.06
N GLY A 485 8.39 -22.56 1.85
CA GLY A 485 8.48 -21.13 1.55
C GLY A 485 7.15 -20.37 1.61
N ILE A 486 6.07 -20.97 1.08
CA ILE A 486 4.71 -20.39 1.10
C ILE A 486 4.19 -20.26 2.54
N CYS A 487 4.26 -21.34 3.33
CA CYS A 487 3.81 -21.34 4.71
C CYS A 487 4.63 -20.40 5.61
N ALA A 488 5.95 -20.30 5.36
CA ALA A 488 6.81 -19.36 6.07
C ALA A 488 6.38 -17.91 5.83
N ASP A 489 6.09 -17.57 4.58
CA ASP A 489 5.71 -16.21 4.22
C ASP A 489 4.32 -15.84 4.75
N ALA A 490 3.35 -16.76 4.71
CA ALA A 490 2.00 -16.57 5.26
C ALA A 490 1.98 -16.35 6.79
N ALA A 491 3.03 -16.77 7.51
CA ALA A 491 3.26 -16.46 8.93
C ALA A 491 2.22 -16.97 9.94
N LEU A 492 1.49 -18.04 9.62
CA LEU A 492 0.41 -18.59 10.47
C LEU A 492 0.86 -19.68 11.46
N GLY A 493 2.17 -19.92 11.59
CA GLY A 493 2.69 -20.99 12.44
C GLY A 493 4.19 -20.85 12.76
N GLN A 494 4.77 -21.91 13.33
CA GLN A 494 6.22 -21.98 13.54
C GLN A 494 6.95 -21.97 12.18
N PRO A 495 8.14 -21.34 12.11
CA PRO A 495 8.93 -21.35 10.87
C PRO A 495 9.17 -22.77 10.36
N PRO A 496 8.85 -23.07 9.09
CA PRO A 496 9.04 -24.40 8.51
C PRO A 496 10.50 -24.83 8.50
N GLY A 497 10.78 -26.02 9.01
CA GLY A 497 12.08 -26.68 8.88
C GLY A 497 12.00 -27.88 7.93
N LEU A 498 12.83 -27.95 6.89
CA LEU A 498 12.88 -29.08 5.96
C LEU A 498 14.30 -29.64 5.81
N ALA A 499 14.47 -30.89 6.21
CA ALA A 499 15.69 -31.64 6.07
C ALA A 499 15.66 -32.52 4.81
N GLY A 500 16.54 -32.22 3.85
CA GLY A 500 16.86 -33.08 2.73
C GLY A 500 18.07 -33.94 3.05
N THR A 501 17.90 -35.25 3.21
CA THR A 501 19.02 -36.21 3.43
C THR A 501 19.27 -37.04 2.18
N GLY A 502 20.49 -37.57 1.98
CA GLY A 502 20.78 -38.43 0.82
C GLY A 502 22.24 -38.35 0.38
N THR A 503 22.69 -39.28 -0.48
CA THR A 503 24.09 -39.31 -0.94
C THR A 503 24.53 -38.01 -1.63
N SER A 504 25.84 -37.75 -1.68
CA SER A 504 26.35 -36.65 -2.53
C SER A 504 25.90 -36.86 -4.00
N GLY A 505 25.53 -35.76 -4.67
CA GLY A 505 24.98 -35.79 -6.03
C GLY A 505 23.49 -36.11 -6.13
N SER A 506 22.73 -36.12 -5.02
CA SER A 506 21.27 -36.39 -5.04
C SER A 506 20.40 -35.15 -5.31
N GLY A 507 20.98 -34.01 -5.70
CA GLY A 507 20.20 -32.81 -6.05
C GLY A 507 19.56 -32.05 -4.88
N LYS A 508 19.95 -32.31 -3.61
CA LYS A 508 19.35 -31.69 -2.40
C LYS A 508 19.28 -30.16 -2.47
N GLU A 509 20.43 -29.51 -2.64
CA GLU A 509 20.52 -28.05 -2.68
C GLU A 509 19.88 -27.49 -3.95
N GLN A 510 20.13 -28.12 -5.10
CA GLN A 510 19.59 -27.67 -6.38
C GLN A 510 18.06 -27.73 -6.42
N THR A 511 17.43 -28.70 -5.73
CA THR A 511 15.96 -28.75 -5.63
C THR A 511 15.40 -27.62 -4.77
N ILE A 512 16.08 -27.26 -3.66
CA ILE A 512 15.68 -26.11 -2.83
C ILE A 512 15.80 -24.82 -3.66
N ARG A 513 16.91 -24.67 -4.41
CA ARG A 513 17.16 -23.56 -5.33
C ARG A 513 16.10 -23.47 -6.45
N LEU A 514 15.69 -24.60 -7.02
CA LEU A 514 14.58 -24.66 -7.98
C LEU A 514 13.25 -24.21 -7.36
N GLY A 515 12.95 -24.66 -6.13
CA GLY A 515 11.76 -24.23 -5.41
C GLY A 515 11.77 -22.72 -5.10
N ALA A 516 12.91 -22.18 -4.67
CA ALA A 516 13.07 -20.75 -4.41
C ALA A 516 12.78 -19.91 -5.67
N SER A 517 13.25 -20.33 -6.85
CA SER A 517 13.04 -19.57 -8.08
C SER A 517 11.58 -19.54 -8.54
N PHE A 518 10.78 -20.55 -8.21
CA PHE A 518 9.35 -20.56 -8.55
C PHE A 518 8.57 -19.49 -7.78
N VAL A 519 9.05 -19.09 -6.60
CA VAL A 519 8.48 -17.96 -5.85
C VAL A 519 9.25 -16.65 -6.07
N GLY A 520 10.30 -16.66 -6.90
CA GLY A 520 11.14 -15.50 -7.24
C GLY A 520 12.14 -15.10 -6.16
N ASP A 521 12.64 -16.07 -5.40
CA ASP A 521 13.69 -15.91 -4.41
C ASP A 521 14.91 -16.76 -4.80
N ASP A 522 15.98 -16.66 -4.01
CA ASP A 522 17.14 -17.55 -4.07
C ASP A 522 17.47 -18.05 -2.65
N VAL A 523 18.34 -19.04 -2.56
CA VAL A 523 18.75 -19.65 -1.30
C VAL A 523 19.89 -18.87 -0.67
N VAL A 524 19.69 -18.39 0.55
CA VAL A 524 20.76 -17.79 1.37
C VAL A 524 21.35 -18.84 2.30
N LYS A 525 22.65 -19.07 2.18
CA LYS A 525 23.38 -19.95 3.10
C LYS A 525 23.69 -19.23 4.42
N LEU A 526 23.26 -19.83 5.52
CA LEU A 526 23.58 -19.38 6.87
C LEU A 526 24.75 -20.20 7.44
N THR A 527 25.62 -19.54 8.19
CA THR A 527 26.77 -20.17 8.84
C THR A 527 26.57 -20.17 10.34
N LEU A 528 26.68 -21.34 10.97
CA LEU A 528 26.66 -21.46 12.42
C LEU A 528 27.98 -20.98 13.04
N ASN A 529 27.97 -19.71 13.44
CA ASN A 529 29.09 -19.07 14.13
C ASN A 529 29.19 -19.53 15.59
N ASP A 530 30.39 -19.42 16.18
CA ASP A 530 30.58 -19.65 17.62
C ASP A 530 29.95 -18.51 18.47
N SER A 531 29.75 -17.34 17.87
CA SER A 531 29.03 -16.21 18.47
C SER A 531 27.54 -16.28 18.13
N GLU A 532 26.71 -16.47 19.17
CA GLU A 532 25.24 -16.45 19.06
C GLU A 532 24.75 -15.10 18.51
N GLU A 533 25.33 -13.97 18.94
CA GLU A 533 24.98 -12.64 18.44
C GLU A 533 25.29 -12.50 16.95
N ALA A 534 26.46 -12.97 16.50
CA ALA A 534 26.84 -12.92 15.08
C ALA A 534 25.91 -13.78 14.22
N PHE A 535 25.53 -14.97 14.70
CA PHE A 535 24.56 -15.84 14.04
C PHE A 535 23.16 -15.19 13.96
N MET A 536 22.61 -14.72 15.09
CA MET A 536 21.30 -14.06 15.13
C MET A 536 21.27 -12.82 14.24
N ARG A 537 22.39 -12.09 14.14
CA ARG A 537 22.52 -10.95 13.22
C ARG A 537 22.50 -11.38 11.76
N GLN A 538 23.24 -12.43 11.38
CA GLN A 538 23.20 -12.95 10.01
C GLN A 538 21.77 -13.37 9.62
N LEU A 539 21.08 -14.07 10.52
CA LEU A 539 19.69 -14.48 10.34
C LEU A 539 18.75 -13.28 10.19
N GLY A 540 18.82 -12.31 11.10
CA GLY A 540 17.97 -11.13 11.08
C GLY A 540 18.17 -10.26 9.83
N VAL A 541 19.41 -10.11 9.35
CA VAL A 541 19.71 -9.42 8.09
C VAL A 541 19.06 -10.13 6.90
N ALA A 542 19.15 -11.46 6.81
CA ALA A 542 18.59 -12.23 5.70
C ALA A 542 17.06 -12.13 5.65
N ILE A 543 16.40 -12.27 6.81
CA ILE A 543 14.93 -12.17 6.92
C ILE A 543 14.46 -10.74 6.58
N THR A 544 15.12 -9.72 7.12
CA THR A 544 14.76 -8.31 6.86
C THR A 544 14.92 -7.95 5.38
N ALA A 545 15.90 -8.53 4.69
CA ALA A 545 16.08 -8.37 3.24
C ALA A 545 15.04 -9.14 2.40
N GLY A 546 14.06 -9.80 3.03
CA GLY A 546 12.93 -10.47 2.37
C GLY A 546 13.21 -11.90 1.91
N HIS A 547 14.33 -12.51 2.31
CA HIS A 547 14.64 -13.90 1.95
C HIS A 547 13.79 -14.90 2.74
N ARG A 548 13.20 -15.84 2.03
CA ARG A 548 12.36 -16.92 2.56
C ARG A 548 13.07 -18.26 2.58
N PHE A 549 14.11 -18.44 1.78
CA PHE A 549 14.83 -19.71 1.68
C PHE A 549 16.20 -19.62 2.34
N LEU A 550 16.30 -20.07 3.60
CA LEU A 550 17.53 -20.03 4.39
C LEU A 550 18.07 -21.45 4.58
N ALA A 551 19.27 -21.73 4.09
CA ALA A 551 19.86 -23.07 4.14
C ALA A 551 21.05 -23.14 5.09
N PHE A 552 21.09 -24.20 5.89
CA PHE A 552 22.26 -24.63 6.65
C PHE A 552 22.97 -25.74 5.88
N ASP A 553 23.91 -25.33 5.02
CA ASP A 553 24.66 -26.29 4.21
C ASP A 553 25.58 -27.15 5.07
N GLU A 554 25.66 -28.43 4.75
CA GLU A 554 26.40 -29.45 5.49
C GLU A 554 26.16 -29.44 7.01
N PHE A 555 24.94 -29.11 7.46
CA PHE A 555 24.58 -28.93 8.87
C PHE A 555 25.18 -29.98 9.82
N GLY A 556 25.07 -31.26 9.44
CA GLY A 556 25.56 -32.39 10.24
C GLY A 556 27.08 -32.50 10.41
N LYS A 557 27.88 -31.73 9.67
CA LYS A 557 29.34 -31.65 9.79
C LYS A 557 29.81 -30.45 10.61
N THR A 558 28.89 -29.62 11.09
CA THR A 558 29.23 -28.43 11.89
C THR A 558 29.97 -28.82 13.17
N ARG A 559 31.13 -28.22 13.41
CA ARG A 559 31.90 -28.42 14.65
C ARG A 559 31.08 -27.95 15.85
N SER A 560 31.08 -28.76 16.92
CA SER A 560 30.35 -28.50 18.17
C SER A 560 28.85 -28.22 17.95
N LEU A 561 28.23 -28.92 16.99
CA LEU A 561 26.83 -28.71 16.62
C LEU A 561 25.86 -28.82 17.81
N GLY A 562 26.12 -29.74 18.75
CA GLY A 562 25.29 -29.90 19.95
C GLY A 562 25.20 -28.63 20.79
N GLU A 563 26.30 -27.91 20.95
CA GLU A 563 26.36 -26.65 21.71
C GLU A 563 25.62 -25.51 20.97
N LYS A 564 25.72 -25.50 19.64
CA LYS A 564 25.12 -24.48 18.77
C LYS A 564 23.62 -24.70 18.48
N LEU A 565 23.12 -25.91 18.74
CA LEU A 565 21.75 -26.29 18.43
C LEU A 565 20.72 -25.41 19.15
N LYS A 566 21.05 -24.95 20.36
CA LYS A 566 20.21 -24.07 21.16
C LYS A 566 19.74 -22.84 20.36
N SER A 567 20.66 -22.18 19.63
CA SER A 567 20.35 -20.98 18.87
C SER A 567 19.36 -21.25 17.72
N ILE A 568 19.40 -22.45 17.12
CA ILE A 568 18.42 -22.85 16.10
C ILE A 568 17.07 -23.19 16.73
N LEU A 569 17.07 -23.92 17.85
CA LEU A 569 15.84 -24.30 18.54
C LEU A 569 15.11 -23.09 19.16
N GLN A 570 15.82 -21.98 19.40
CA GLN A 570 15.24 -20.72 19.85
C GLN A 570 14.53 -19.93 18.74
N ILE A 571 14.78 -20.25 17.47
CA ILE A 571 14.07 -19.62 16.36
C ILE A 571 12.59 -19.96 16.50
N SER A 572 11.76 -18.93 16.61
CA SER A 572 10.30 -19.04 16.73
C SER A 572 9.67 -18.14 15.68
N THR A 573 8.39 -17.79 15.85
CA THR A 573 7.69 -16.80 14.99
C THR A 573 8.39 -15.44 14.95
N TYR A 574 9.27 -15.14 15.92
CA TYR A 574 10.12 -13.96 15.94
C TYR A 574 11.55 -14.33 16.33
N VAL A 575 12.51 -13.53 15.85
CA VAL A 575 13.90 -13.53 16.30
C VAL A 575 14.27 -12.16 16.84
N THR A 576 15.04 -12.16 17.91
CA THR A 576 15.58 -10.94 18.52
C THR A 576 17.07 -10.88 18.21
N TRP A 577 17.51 -9.79 17.58
CA TRP A 577 18.90 -9.63 17.13
C TRP A 577 19.35 -8.18 17.21
N ARG A 578 20.66 -7.94 17.21
CA ARG A 578 21.24 -6.59 17.20
C ARG A 578 21.76 -6.27 15.80
N PRO A 579 21.14 -5.32 15.06
CA PRO A 579 21.69 -4.87 13.78
C PRO A 579 23.03 -4.19 13.95
N LEU A 580 23.83 -4.16 12.87
CA LEU A 580 24.94 -3.24 12.82
C LEU A 580 24.40 -1.81 12.90
N TYR A 581 25.09 -0.95 13.65
CA TYR A 581 24.78 0.49 13.77
C TYR A 581 23.53 0.87 14.58
N VAL A 582 22.80 -0.11 15.11
CA VAL A 582 21.63 0.12 15.97
C VAL A 582 21.95 -0.34 17.38
N ASN A 583 21.89 0.57 18.36
CA ASN A 583 22.24 0.28 19.76
C ASN A 583 21.11 -0.42 20.55
N ARG A 584 20.16 -1.05 19.86
CA ARG A 584 19.05 -1.79 20.48
C ARG A 584 18.82 -3.13 19.78
N LEU A 585 18.19 -4.05 20.51
CA LEU A 585 17.67 -5.27 19.93
C LEU A 585 16.43 -4.96 19.08
N VAL A 586 16.37 -5.58 17.90
CA VAL A 586 15.23 -5.58 17.00
C VAL A 586 14.57 -6.94 17.07
N ARG A 587 13.24 -6.95 17.16
CA ARG A 587 12.41 -8.14 17.13
C ARG A 587 11.78 -8.24 15.75
N THR A 588 12.22 -9.22 14.95
CA THR A 588 11.80 -9.39 13.55
C THR A 588 10.97 -10.66 13.41
N PRO A 589 9.78 -10.60 12.77
CA PRO A 589 9.01 -11.80 12.48
C PRO A 589 9.75 -12.71 11.49
N VAL A 590 9.71 -14.02 11.71
CA VAL A 590 10.42 -15.00 10.89
C VAL A 590 9.54 -15.47 9.74
N HIS A 591 9.67 -14.80 8.60
CA HIS A 591 8.98 -15.15 7.36
C HIS A 591 9.83 -16.04 6.44
N ALA A 592 10.61 -16.94 7.04
CA ALA A 592 11.56 -17.77 6.31
C ALA A 592 11.47 -19.24 6.71
N ALA A 593 11.67 -20.11 5.73
CA ALA A 593 11.85 -21.54 5.90
C ALA A 593 13.33 -21.87 6.03
N PHE A 594 13.61 -22.88 6.86
CA PHE A 594 14.95 -23.35 7.16
C PHE A 594 15.20 -24.72 6.52
N PHE A 595 16.20 -24.77 5.66
CA PHE A 595 16.56 -25.97 4.92
C PHE A 595 17.84 -26.58 5.49
N TYR A 596 17.84 -27.90 5.66
CA TYR A 596 18.97 -28.65 6.22
C TYR A 596 19.45 -29.72 5.24
N PRO A 597 20.03 -29.36 4.08
CA PRO A 597 20.59 -30.34 3.16
C PRO A 597 21.83 -30.99 3.78
N CYS A 598 21.82 -32.31 3.93
CA CYS A 598 22.98 -33.05 4.43
C CYS A 598 23.02 -34.48 3.90
N VAL A 599 24.16 -35.18 4.08
CA VAL A 599 24.24 -36.60 3.71
C VAL A 599 23.45 -37.44 4.72
N ARG A 600 23.75 -37.23 6.00
CA ARG A 600 23.11 -37.87 7.15
C ARG A 600 23.20 -36.90 8.32
N PHE A 601 22.19 -36.90 9.19
CA PHE A 601 22.29 -36.21 10.47
C PHE A 601 23.00 -37.08 11.51
N PRO A 602 23.79 -36.46 12.41
CA PRO A 602 24.27 -37.12 13.63
C PRO A 602 23.12 -37.75 14.43
N ASP A 603 23.40 -38.88 15.08
CA ASP A 603 22.36 -39.67 15.76
C ASP A 603 21.64 -38.86 16.86
N PHE A 604 22.37 -38.00 17.57
CA PHE A 604 21.81 -37.13 18.62
C PHE A 604 20.78 -36.12 18.11
N LEU A 605 20.84 -35.71 16.82
CA LEU A 605 19.81 -34.88 16.22
C LEU A 605 18.59 -35.71 15.81
N THR A 606 18.84 -36.91 15.27
CA THR A 606 17.76 -37.80 14.85
C THR A 606 16.96 -38.39 16.01
N SER A 607 17.50 -38.39 17.23
CA SER A 607 16.80 -38.78 18.46
C SER A 607 16.24 -37.59 19.25
N SER A 608 16.53 -36.34 18.86
CA SER A 608 16.06 -35.15 19.56
C SER A 608 14.60 -34.84 19.21
N ALA A 609 13.69 -35.06 20.17
CA ALA A 609 12.27 -34.70 20.02
C ALA A 609 12.08 -33.21 19.73
N GLU A 610 12.94 -32.34 20.27
CA GLU A 610 12.85 -30.89 20.06
C GLU A 610 13.19 -30.47 18.63
N PHE A 611 14.14 -31.16 18.00
CA PHE A 611 14.50 -30.94 16.61
C PHE A 611 13.45 -31.55 15.66
N LEU A 612 13.00 -32.78 15.95
CA LEU A 612 12.04 -33.50 15.13
C LEU A 612 10.66 -32.81 15.08
N ARG A 613 10.18 -32.21 16.18
CA ARG A 613 8.88 -31.48 16.16
C ARG A 613 8.90 -30.27 15.22
N ARG A 614 10.07 -29.68 14.98
CA ARG A 614 10.28 -28.44 14.20
C ARG A 614 10.71 -28.71 12.75
N THR A 615 11.07 -29.95 12.43
CA THR A 615 11.61 -30.31 11.13
C THR A 615 10.81 -31.43 10.46
N ARG A 616 10.72 -31.38 9.14
CA ARG A 616 10.26 -32.48 8.29
C ARG A 616 11.43 -33.04 7.52
N ARG A 617 11.39 -34.33 7.21
CA ARG A 617 12.52 -35.02 6.59
C ARG A 617 12.11 -35.72 5.31
N VAL A 618 12.89 -35.50 4.26
CA VAL A 618 12.82 -36.25 3.01
C VAL A 618 14.18 -36.88 2.76
N HIS A 619 14.20 -38.15 2.32
CA HIS A 619 15.43 -38.86 1.98
C HIS A 619 15.48 -39.12 0.48
N LEU A 620 16.51 -38.59 -0.17
CA LEU A 620 16.76 -38.72 -1.60
C LEU A 620 17.67 -39.92 -1.85
N HIS A 621 17.10 -40.97 -2.42
CA HIS A 621 17.76 -42.27 -2.62
C HIS A 621 18.67 -42.33 -3.86
N ARG A 622 18.53 -41.39 -4.79
CA ARG A 622 19.14 -41.48 -6.13
C ARG A 622 20.09 -40.32 -6.38
N ARG A 623 21.18 -40.59 -7.10
CA ARG A 623 21.99 -39.54 -7.74
C ARG A 623 21.28 -39.03 -8.99
N VAL A 624 21.34 -37.72 -9.18
CA VAL A 624 20.79 -37.02 -10.34
C VAL A 624 21.93 -36.67 -11.31
N PRO A 625 21.64 -36.54 -12.62
CA PRO A 625 22.58 -35.99 -13.59
C PRO A 625 22.96 -34.55 -13.26
N ASN A 626 23.96 -34.00 -13.95
CA ASN A 626 24.30 -32.60 -13.80
C ASN A 626 23.20 -31.71 -14.41
N TRP A 627 22.31 -31.19 -13.57
CA TRP A 627 21.19 -30.38 -14.03
C TRP A 627 21.59 -29.06 -14.69
N SER A 628 22.82 -28.57 -14.47
CA SER A 628 23.28 -27.40 -15.21
C SER A 628 23.43 -27.70 -16.71
N GLU A 629 23.78 -28.94 -17.06
CA GLU A 629 23.89 -29.37 -18.45
C GLU A 629 22.51 -29.66 -19.04
N THR A 630 21.67 -30.43 -18.35
CA THR A 630 20.36 -30.83 -18.89
C THR A 630 19.34 -29.70 -18.94
N SER A 631 19.42 -28.73 -18.01
CA SER A 631 18.51 -27.58 -18.02
C SER A 631 19.02 -26.40 -18.84
N GLY A 632 20.29 -26.40 -19.25
CA GLY A 632 20.92 -25.30 -19.99
C GLY A 632 21.40 -24.13 -19.12
N GLY A 633 21.86 -24.39 -17.90
CA GLY A 633 22.51 -23.41 -17.02
C GLY A 633 22.08 -23.51 -15.54
N ASP A 634 22.23 -22.43 -14.77
CA ASP A 634 21.88 -22.42 -13.33
C ASP A 634 20.40 -22.76 -13.07
N THR A 635 20.13 -23.63 -12.11
CA THR A 635 18.79 -24.10 -11.73
C THR A 635 17.87 -22.94 -11.33
N CYS A 636 18.39 -21.93 -10.62
CA CYS A 636 17.60 -20.76 -10.21
C CYS A 636 17.11 -19.92 -11.39
N ALA A 637 17.84 -19.92 -12.51
CA ALA A 637 17.50 -19.11 -13.69
C ALA A 637 16.56 -19.85 -14.67
N TRP A 638 16.26 -21.14 -14.45
CA TRP A 638 15.53 -21.97 -15.43
C TRP A 638 14.17 -21.39 -15.81
N ARG A 639 13.40 -20.93 -14.82
CA ARG A 639 12.09 -20.29 -15.00
C ARG A 639 12.16 -19.11 -15.97
N ASP A 640 13.18 -18.27 -15.84
CA ASP A 640 13.30 -17.01 -16.57
C ASP A 640 13.88 -17.17 -17.99
N ARG A 641 14.15 -18.41 -18.43
CA ARG A 641 14.63 -18.69 -19.79
C ARG A 641 13.53 -18.55 -20.83
N THR A 642 12.32 -19.02 -20.54
CA THR A 642 11.19 -19.04 -21.47
C THR A 642 9.86 -18.78 -20.77
N SER A 643 8.87 -18.26 -21.50
CA SER A 643 7.50 -18.10 -21.00
C SER A 643 6.84 -19.44 -20.65
N GLU A 644 7.18 -20.52 -21.36
CA GLU A 644 6.71 -21.87 -21.09
C GLU A 644 7.22 -22.39 -19.73
N ASN A 645 8.50 -22.22 -19.44
CA ASN A 645 9.07 -22.60 -18.14
C ASN A 645 8.41 -21.82 -17.00
N ALA A 646 8.16 -20.53 -17.21
CA ALA A 646 7.45 -19.70 -16.25
C ALA A 646 6.00 -20.17 -16.04
N PHE A 647 5.30 -20.59 -17.09
CA PHE A 647 3.94 -21.14 -16.99
C PHE A 647 3.91 -22.48 -16.23
N ILE A 648 4.87 -23.37 -16.49
CA ILE A 648 5.03 -24.63 -15.73
C ILE A 648 5.30 -24.33 -14.25
N ALA A 649 6.24 -23.43 -13.95
CA ALA A 649 6.58 -23.04 -12.59
C ALA A 649 5.38 -22.40 -11.86
N ASN A 650 4.65 -21.48 -12.49
CA ASN A 650 3.45 -20.85 -11.93
C ASN A 650 2.33 -21.88 -11.72
N SER A 651 2.21 -22.89 -12.59
CA SER A 651 1.22 -23.96 -12.43
C SER A 651 1.51 -24.81 -11.19
N ILE A 652 2.77 -25.24 -11.00
CA ILE A 652 3.18 -25.99 -9.81
C ILE A 652 3.02 -25.13 -8.56
N LEU A 653 3.46 -23.87 -8.60
CA LEU A 653 3.28 -22.90 -7.51
C LEU A 653 1.81 -22.79 -7.10
N THR A 654 0.91 -22.66 -8.08
CA THR A 654 -0.54 -22.53 -7.84
C THR A 654 -1.10 -23.77 -7.13
N HIS A 655 -0.74 -24.98 -7.59
CA HIS A 655 -1.20 -26.22 -6.96
C HIS A 655 -0.66 -26.37 -5.53
N VAL A 656 0.61 -26.07 -5.29
CA VAL A 656 1.19 -26.14 -3.94
C VAL A 656 0.56 -25.08 -3.03
N TRP A 657 0.32 -23.87 -3.54
CA TRP A 657 -0.37 -22.82 -2.78
C TRP A 657 -1.79 -23.24 -2.38
N ARG A 658 -2.58 -23.84 -3.29
CA ARG A 658 -3.91 -24.37 -3.00
C ARG A 658 -3.86 -25.41 -1.88
N LEU A 659 -2.92 -26.35 -1.95
CA LEU A 659 -2.70 -27.35 -0.90
C LEU A 659 -2.33 -26.69 0.45
N CYS A 660 -1.42 -25.72 0.45
CA CYS A 660 -1.09 -24.97 1.67
C CYS A 660 -2.31 -24.24 2.24
N HIS A 661 -3.12 -23.63 1.39
CA HIS A 661 -4.34 -22.92 1.78
C HIS A 661 -5.38 -23.86 2.42
N GLU A 662 -5.63 -25.02 1.81
CA GLU A 662 -6.51 -26.07 2.35
C GLU A 662 -6.11 -26.54 3.76
N HIS A 663 -4.80 -26.53 4.04
CA HIS A 663 -4.25 -26.87 5.35
C HIS A 663 -4.00 -25.65 6.27
N GLY A 664 -4.55 -24.49 5.94
CA GLY A 664 -4.44 -23.27 6.76
C GLY A 664 -3.01 -22.76 6.91
N PHE A 665 -2.17 -22.97 5.89
CA PHE A 665 -0.75 -22.62 5.85
C PHE A 665 0.10 -23.20 6.99
N ARG A 666 -0.34 -24.33 7.56
CA ARG A 666 0.45 -25.08 8.53
C ARG A 666 1.34 -26.08 7.81
N PHE A 667 2.65 -25.95 7.99
CA PHE A 667 3.61 -26.92 7.46
C PHE A 667 3.66 -28.15 8.37
N LEU A 668 2.77 -29.12 8.10
CA LEU A 668 2.56 -30.31 8.92
C LEU A 668 3.35 -31.53 8.49
#